data_AF-A0A1C6QI50-F1
#
_entry.id   AF-A0A1C6QI50-F1
#
_cell.length_a   1.000
_cell.length_b   1.000
_cell.length_c   1.000
_cell.angle_alpha   90.00
_cell.angle_beta   90.00
_cell.angle_gamma   90.00
#
_symmetry.space_group_name_H-M   'P 1'
#
loop_
_entity.id
_entity.type
_entity.pdbx_description
1 polymer ?
#
loop_
_entity_poly.entity_id
_entity_poly.type
_entity_poly.pdbx_seq_one_letter_code
_entity_poly.pdbx_strand_id
1 'polypeptide(L)'
;MGVRTWLESWPVYRQLTGDDPLGRGAAASSAYTRGLRPRTEEADEVVKSVCPYCAVGCGQNVYVKDGEVVQIEGDPDSPVSRGRLCPKGSATLQLTTGDSRRHEVLYRRPYAKDWERLDLETAMDMVAERVIRTRRETWESEHEGMRVNRTLGIATLGGAALDNEENYLIKKFFTALGVVQIENQARVCHSSTVAGLGTSFGRGGATTFLQDLQNSDCIVIEGSNFAEAHPVGFQWVMEAKARGAKVIHVDPRFTRTSALADLHVPIRAGTDIAFLGGIINHVLSTGSDFRDYVLEYTNAATLIGEDFEDTEDLDGVFSGLDPDSRSYDMRSWHYEGGRPVQAASGKRDALYEERVHGPGAPGGSGEAEAHGSGGPPLAGESESRQDRTLQDPRCVYQILKRHYSRYTPEMVEETCGIPRKTFLEVCRALVENSGPDRTSEFCYAVGWTQHTVGAQYIRTACILQLLLGNIGRPGGGIQALRGHASIQGSSDIPTLFNLLPGYIPMPHAHKNEDLDKFIEAVRADKGFWGNMRSYFVSLMKAYWGDAATAGNDYCFDHLPRLTGSHSTYDTVLNQLDGVCKGYFLMGENPAVGSANSRMQRLGMANLEWQVVRDFSLVESATWWKDGPEIETGELRTEDIGTEVFFFPAAAHTEKAGSFTNTNRYVQWHQAAREPDGEARSDLWFMYHLGRRIRERLKDSRDPVDRPLLDVTWDYPTEGRLEEPSAEAVLAEINGYDADGRPLTGYQQLKDDGSTSCGCWIYCGVRADGVNQAARKKPHTEQDWVASEWAWAWPLNRRILYNRASADPDGSPWSSRKALVWWDESAGRWTGHDVPDFIADRPPSFRPEPGATGPDAISGVDPFIMQADGKGWLYAPAGLLDGPMPTHYEPQDSPVANPLYGQQRSPVRQIFAREHNRYHPDVTEPGGDVYPYVVTTYRLTEHFTGGGMTRWSPYLAELQPEFFCEVSPELAAERGLEHAGWATVVTARSAVEARVLVTERMSPVRAGGRTIHQIGLPYHWGRNGYSTGDSANELTSIALDPNVHIQEVKALTADIRPGRRPRGQDLLRLLEEYRERSGTGEETGMEVRG
;
A
#
# COMPACT_ATOMS: atom_id res chain seq x y z
N MET A 1 49.23 -7.58 -45.03
CA MET A 1 48.16 -6.80 -45.69
C MET A 1 48.75 -6.11 -46.90
N GLY A 2 48.08 -6.16 -48.07
CA GLY A 2 48.50 -5.37 -49.23
C GLY A 2 48.25 -3.88 -49.02
N VAL A 3 48.99 -3.01 -49.71
CA VAL A 3 48.85 -1.54 -49.62
C VAL A 3 47.41 -1.08 -49.86
N ARG A 4 46.71 -1.74 -50.79
CA ARG A 4 45.29 -1.49 -51.07
C ARG A 4 44.39 -1.78 -49.86
N THR A 5 44.56 -2.94 -49.23
CA THR A 5 43.81 -3.33 -48.03
C THR A 5 44.09 -2.39 -46.86
N TRP A 6 45.31 -1.86 -46.76
CA TRP A 6 45.69 -0.87 -45.75
C TRP A 6 45.01 0.49 -45.99
N LEU A 7 44.99 0.99 -47.23
CA LEU A 7 44.27 2.22 -47.60
C LEU A 7 42.75 2.09 -47.41
N GLU A 8 42.16 0.98 -47.86
CA GLU A 8 40.72 0.69 -47.69
C GLU A 8 40.33 0.53 -46.21
N SER A 9 41.28 0.25 -45.31
CA SER A 9 41.05 0.19 -43.86
C SER A 9 40.96 1.57 -43.19
N TRP A 10 41.40 2.65 -43.83
CA TRP A 10 41.37 4.00 -43.24
C TRP A 10 39.95 4.60 -43.26
N PRO A 11 39.36 4.97 -42.09
CA PRO A 11 38.02 5.55 -42.02
C PRO A 11 37.88 6.82 -42.87
N VAL A 12 38.91 7.68 -42.89
CA VAL A 12 38.94 8.92 -43.69
C VAL A 12 38.90 8.61 -45.19
N TYR A 13 39.59 7.57 -45.65
CA TYR A 13 39.54 7.16 -47.05
C TYR A 13 38.14 6.64 -47.41
N ARG A 14 37.53 5.80 -46.56
CA ARG A 14 36.16 5.29 -46.76
C ARG A 14 35.09 6.39 -46.73
N GLN A 15 35.28 7.45 -45.93
CA GLN A 15 34.42 8.63 -45.91
C GLN A 15 34.52 9.42 -47.23
N LEU A 16 35.73 9.56 -47.77
CA LEU A 16 35.98 10.30 -49.00
C LEU A 16 35.56 9.55 -50.27
N THR A 17 35.55 8.22 -50.24
CA THR A 17 35.29 7.38 -51.42
C THR A 17 33.99 6.58 -51.37
N GLY A 18 33.18 6.71 -50.32
CA GLY A 18 31.95 5.94 -50.10
C GLY A 18 30.72 6.80 -49.82
N ASP A 19 29.58 6.14 -49.56
CA ASP A 19 28.27 6.78 -49.41
C ASP A 19 28.00 7.39 -48.00
N ASP A 20 29.00 7.42 -47.12
CA ASP A 20 28.92 7.96 -45.75
C ASP A 20 29.93 9.10 -45.53
N PRO A 21 29.71 10.27 -46.16
CA PRO A 21 30.62 11.42 -46.08
C PRO A 21 30.64 12.08 -44.69
N LEU A 22 29.64 11.81 -43.85
CA LEU A 22 29.58 12.30 -42.47
C LEU A 22 30.35 11.42 -41.48
N GLY A 23 30.75 10.22 -41.89
CA GLY A 23 31.49 9.28 -41.06
C GLY A 23 30.72 8.81 -39.83
N ARG A 24 29.39 8.77 -39.91
CA ARG A 24 28.50 8.40 -38.79
C ARG A 24 27.84 7.03 -38.97
N GLY A 25 28.10 6.36 -40.09
CA GLY A 25 27.53 5.05 -40.42
C GLY A 25 28.60 4.06 -40.88
N ALA A 26 28.47 3.55 -42.10
CA ALA A 26 29.28 2.45 -42.62
C ALA A 26 30.79 2.75 -42.69
N ALA A 27 31.19 4.01 -42.90
CA ALA A 27 32.59 4.38 -43.05
C ALA A 27 33.36 4.38 -41.72
N ALA A 28 32.69 4.71 -40.61
CA ALA A 28 33.24 4.61 -39.25
C ALA A 28 33.12 3.20 -38.65
N SER A 29 32.26 2.35 -39.22
CA SER A 29 32.08 0.98 -38.73
C SER A 29 33.29 0.10 -39.08
N SER A 30 33.85 -0.57 -38.07
CA SER A 30 34.97 -1.50 -38.23
C SER A 30 34.47 -2.90 -38.62
N ALA A 31 35.36 -3.76 -39.13
CA ALA A 31 35.01 -5.17 -39.35
C ALA A 31 34.60 -5.86 -38.04
N TYR A 32 35.23 -5.47 -36.92
CA TYR A 32 34.85 -5.91 -35.57
C TYR A 32 33.42 -5.49 -35.22
N THR A 33 33.07 -4.21 -35.37
CA THR A 33 31.72 -3.70 -35.06
C THR A 33 30.62 -4.35 -35.91
N ARG A 34 30.89 -4.64 -37.20
CA ARG A 34 29.97 -5.39 -38.07
C ARG A 34 29.84 -6.87 -37.72
N GLY A 35 30.88 -7.42 -37.08
CA GLY A 35 30.92 -8.80 -36.60
C GLY A 35 30.28 -8.99 -35.23
N LEU A 36 30.06 -7.92 -34.46
CA LEU A 36 29.35 -8.00 -33.19
C LEU A 36 27.92 -8.51 -33.44
N ARG A 37 27.50 -9.40 -32.56
CA ARG A 37 26.15 -9.95 -32.48
C ARG A 37 25.57 -9.63 -31.09
N PRO A 38 24.24 -9.55 -30.94
CA PRO A 38 23.63 -9.42 -29.62
C PRO A 38 24.10 -10.55 -28.71
N ARG A 39 24.44 -10.24 -27.46
CA ARG A 39 24.85 -11.26 -26.46
C ARG A 39 23.76 -12.30 -26.21
N THR A 40 22.52 -11.95 -26.53
CA THR A 40 21.32 -12.77 -26.40
C THR A 40 21.13 -13.77 -27.54
N GLU A 41 21.84 -13.63 -28.67
CA GLU A 41 21.71 -14.54 -29.82
C GLU A 41 22.24 -15.95 -29.51
N GLU A 42 23.22 -16.04 -28.60
CA GLU A 42 23.81 -17.30 -28.14
C GLU A 42 23.19 -17.83 -26.84
N ALA A 43 22.06 -17.28 -26.39
CA ALA A 43 21.36 -17.79 -25.21
C ALA A 43 20.74 -19.16 -25.52
N ASP A 44 20.87 -20.11 -24.58
CA ASP A 44 20.29 -21.44 -24.69
C ASP A 44 18.78 -21.42 -24.43
N GLU A 45 18.33 -20.50 -23.57
CA GLU A 45 16.94 -20.38 -23.14
C GLU A 45 16.57 -18.92 -22.84
N VAL A 46 15.28 -18.60 -23.02
CA VAL A 46 14.67 -17.33 -22.59
C VAL A 46 13.53 -17.63 -21.62
N VAL A 47 13.75 -17.32 -20.35
CA VAL A 47 12.78 -17.56 -19.27
C VAL A 47 11.93 -16.31 -19.05
N LYS A 48 10.61 -16.49 -18.92
CA LYS A 48 9.66 -15.39 -18.71
C LYS A 48 9.56 -15.04 -17.23
N SER A 49 9.79 -13.76 -16.91
CA SER A 49 9.72 -13.24 -15.55
C SER A 49 8.95 -11.91 -15.45
N VAL A 50 8.91 -11.32 -14.26
CA VAL A 50 8.25 -10.04 -13.94
C VAL A 50 9.20 -9.20 -13.08
N CYS A 51 9.29 -7.90 -13.39
CA CYS A 51 10.17 -6.98 -12.66
C CYS A 51 9.83 -6.91 -11.16
N PRO A 52 10.82 -7.10 -10.25
CA PRO A 52 10.60 -7.22 -8.80
C PRO A 52 10.55 -5.89 -8.03
N TYR A 53 10.61 -4.74 -8.72
CA TYR A 53 10.62 -3.41 -8.09
C TYR A 53 9.22 -2.86 -7.80
N CYS A 54 8.69 -1.99 -8.68
CA CYS A 54 7.39 -1.34 -8.48
C CYS A 54 6.23 -2.16 -9.01
N ALA A 55 5.01 -1.87 -8.55
CA ALA A 55 3.78 -2.58 -8.90
C ALA A 55 3.26 -2.34 -10.33
N VAL A 56 4.05 -1.81 -11.26
CA VAL A 56 3.64 -1.77 -12.68
C VAL A 56 3.50 -3.21 -13.20
N GLY A 57 4.43 -4.11 -12.83
CA GLY A 57 4.43 -5.50 -13.30
C GLY A 57 4.88 -5.65 -14.75
N CYS A 58 5.98 -4.99 -15.11
CA CYS A 58 6.61 -5.14 -16.43
C CYS A 58 7.07 -6.59 -16.65
N GLY A 59 6.76 -7.15 -17.82
CA GLY A 59 7.27 -8.47 -18.20
C GLY A 59 8.76 -8.42 -18.55
N GLN A 60 9.49 -9.48 -18.23
CA GLN A 60 10.92 -9.60 -18.50
C GLN A 60 11.24 -10.89 -19.25
N ASN A 61 12.18 -10.80 -20.18
CA ASN A 61 12.86 -11.92 -20.82
C ASN A 61 14.23 -12.10 -20.14
N VAL A 62 14.44 -13.23 -19.48
CA VAL A 62 15.68 -13.59 -18.80
C VAL A 62 16.44 -14.57 -19.68
N TYR A 63 17.58 -14.14 -20.21
CA TYR A 63 18.41 -14.94 -21.11
C TYR A 63 19.41 -15.76 -20.33
N VAL A 64 19.40 -17.07 -20.55
CA VAL A 64 20.25 -18.05 -19.86
C VAL A 64 21.24 -18.67 -20.85
N LYS A 65 22.49 -18.79 -20.44
CA LYS A 65 23.54 -19.48 -21.20
C LYS A 65 24.42 -20.27 -20.24
N ASP A 66 24.70 -21.53 -20.56
CA ASP A 66 25.50 -22.44 -19.73
C ASP A 66 24.99 -22.54 -18.27
N GLY A 67 23.66 -22.41 -18.07
CA GLY A 67 23.01 -22.41 -16.76
C GLY A 67 23.09 -21.09 -15.97
N GLU A 68 23.68 -20.04 -16.56
CA GLU A 68 23.86 -18.74 -15.94
C GLU A 68 23.00 -17.65 -16.61
N VAL A 69 22.50 -16.71 -15.81
CA VAL A 69 21.75 -15.56 -16.35
C VAL A 69 22.74 -14.56 -16.94
N VAL A 70 22.70 -14.36 -18.25
CA VAL A 70 23.65 -13.49 -18.97
C VAL A 70 23.10 -12.12 -19.31
N GLN A 71 21.77 -11.99 -19.39
CA GLN A 71 21.09 -10.74 -19.74
C GLN A 71 19.62 -10.76 -19.32
N ILE A 72 19.06 -9.58 -19.00
CA ILE A 72 17.62 -9.39 -18.78
C ILE A 72 17.13 -8.20 -19.62
N GLU A 73 16.05 -8.40 -20.38
CA GLU A 73 15.42 -7.36 -21.20
C GLU A 73 13.90 -7.32 -20.94
N GLY A 74 13.22 -6.29 -21.44
CA GLY A 74 11.76 -6.21 -21.32
C GLY A 74 11.05 -7.15 -22.31
N ASP A 75 9.93 -7.72 -21.89
CA ASP A 75 9.13 -8.61 -22.75
C ASP A 75 8.26 -7.78 -23.74
N PRO A 76 8.53 -7.83 -25.05
CA PRO A 76 7.76 -7.09 -26.06
C PRO A 76 6.29 -7.53 -26.14
N ASP A 77 5.97 -8.76 -25.72
CA ASP A 77 4.61 -9.30 -25.80
C ASP A 77 3.69 -8.74 -24.71
N SER A 78 4.27 -8.19 -23.64
CA SER A 78 3.57 -7.67 -22.47
C SER A 78 2.61 -6.53 -22.84
N PRO A 79 1.30 -6.64 -22.54
CA PRO A 79 0.36 -5.55 -22.74
C PRO A 79 0.58 -4.40 -21.76
N VAL A 80 1.29 -4.63 -20.65
CA VAL A 80 1.57 -3.60 -19.64
C VAL A 80 2.76 -2.74 -20.06
N SER A 81 3.83 -3.39 -20.51
CA SER A 81 5.15 -2.76 -20.68
C SER A 81 5.63 -2.63 -22.12
N ARG A 82 5.15 -3.50 -23.04
CA ARG A 82 5.53 -3.50 -24.46
C ARG A 82 7.06 -3.47 -24.65
N GLY A 83 7.78 -4.30 -23.89
CA GLY A 83 9.24 -4.40 -23.94
C GLY A 83 10.01 -3.30 -23.19
N ARG A 84 9.34 -2.32 -22.59
CA ARG A 84 10.00 -1.21 -21.88
C ARG A 84 10.36 -1.58 -20.45
N LEU A 85 11.57 -1.20 -20.04
CA LEU A 85 12.02 -1.20 -18.66
C LEU A 85 12.55 0.18 -18.29
N CYS A 86 12.35 0.57 -17.04
CA CYS A 86 12.98 1.77 -16.46
C CYS A 86 14.39 1.44 -15.96
N PRO A 87 15.20 2.42 -15.50
CA PRO A 87 16.57 2.17 -15.04
C PRO A 87 16.66 1.03 -14.00
N LYS A 88 15.72 1.00 -13.04
CA LYS A 88 15.61 -0.08 -12.05
C LYS A 88 15.41 -1.44 -12.72
N GLY A 89 14.38 -1.55 -13.57
CA GLY A 89 14.04 -2.78 -14.28
C GLY A 89 15.18 -3.28 -15.18
N SER A 90 15.89 -2.38 -15.85
CA SER A 90 17.04 -2.72 -16.70
C SER A 90 18.28 -3.14 -15.90
N ALA A 91 18.34 -2.81 -14.60
CA ALA A 91 19.43 -3.18 -13.71
C ALA A 91 19.15 -4.47 -12.92
N THR A 92 18.03 -5.17 -13.13
CA THR A 92 17.67 -6.36 -12.33
C THR A 92 18.67 -7.52 -12.45
N LEU A 93 19.48 -7.56 -13.51
CA LEU A 93 20.58 -8.53 -13.64
C LEU A 93 21.56 -8.46 -12.45
N GLN A 94 21.76 -7.26 -11.89
CA GLN A 94 22.66 -7.05 -10.75
C GLN A 94 22.08 -7.52 -9.42
N LEU A 95 20.77 -7.80 -9.34
CA LEU A 95 20.20 -8.46 -8.15
C LEU A 95 20.65 -9.93 -8.08
N THR A 96 20.94 -10.54 -9.23
CA THR A 96 21.36 -11.93 -9.32
C THR A 96 22.89 -12.05 -9.33
N THR A 97 23.56 -11.18 -10.09
CA THR A 97 25.01 -11.26 -10.39
C THR A 97 25.87 -10.22 -9.68
N GLY A 98 25.26 -9.31 -8.90
CA GLY A 98 25.97 -8.24 -8.21
C GLY A 98 26.88 -8.76 -7.09
N ASP A 99 28.04 -8.11 -6.92
CA ASP A 99 29.07 -8.45 -5.94
C ASP A 99 28.69 -8.11 -4.49
N SER A 100 27.67 -7.27 -4.28
CA SER A 100 27.11 -6.98 -2.95
C SER A 100 26.36 -8.17 -2.34
N ARG A 101 25.96 -9.12 -3.19
CA ARG A 101 25.10 -10.22 -2.81
C ARG A 101 25.79 -11.19 -1.86
N ARG A 102 25.05 -11.64 -0.85
CA ARG A 102 25.49 -12.67 0.09
C ARG A 102 24.99 -14.04 -0.33
N HIS A 103 25.84 -15.05 -0.14
CA HIS A 103 25.53 -16.45 -0.45
C HIS A 103 25.78 -17.38 0.72
N GLU A 104 26.30 -16.85 1.83
CA GLU A 104 26.56 -17.54 3.07
C GLU A 104 25.65 -17.04 4.19
N VAL A 105 25.23 -17.94 5.08
CA VAL A 105 24.56 -17.59 6.32
C VAL A 105 25.56 -16.96 7.28
N LEU A 106 25.18 -15.81 7.85
CA LEU A 106 25.97 -15.09 8.82
C LEU A 106 25.25 -15.05 10.16
N TYR A 107 26.03 -15.11 11.23
CA TYR A 107 25.55 -15.15 12.59
C TYR A 107 26.33 -14.17 13.44
N ARG A 108 25.63 -13.44 14.30
CA ARG A 108 26.20 -12.58 15.32
C ARG A 108 25.69 -13.08 16.67
N ARG A 109 26.56 -13.75 17.39
CA ARG A 109 26.31 -14.11 18.79
C ARG A 109 26.15 -12.87 19.67
N PRO A 110 25.42 -12.96 20.80
CA PRO A 110 25.29 -11.85 21.76
C PRO A 110 26.63 -11.18 22.10
N TYR A 111 26.63 -9.84 22.17
CA TYR A 111 27.78 -8.99 22.51
C TYR A 111 28.96 -9.02 21.52
N ALA A 112 28.89 -9.77 20.42
CA ALA A 112 29.96 -9.81 19.42
C ALA A 112 30.02 -8.52 18.58
N LYS A 113 31.24 -8.22 18.10
CA LYS A 113 31.57 -7.04 17.27
C LYS A 113 31.61 -7.31 15.78
N ASP A 114 31.59 -8.57 15.39
CA ASP A 114 31.71 -9.00 14.00
C ASP A 114 30.80 -10.20 13.72
N TRP A 115 30.49 -10.37 12.44
CA TRP A 115 29.81 -11.54 11.91
C TRP A 115 30.74 -12.76 11.91
N GLU A 116 30.17 -13.93 12.18
CA GLU A 116 30.77 -15.23 11.91
C GLU A 116 29.92 -16.01 10.90
N ARG A 117 30.56 -16.84 10.07
CA ARG A 117 29.83 -17.74 9.19
C ARG A 117 29.22 -18.86 10.02
N LEU A 118 27.96 -19.19 9.75
CA LEU A 118 27.27 -20.33 10.34
C LEU A 118 26.77 -21.26 9.24
N ASP A 119 26.75 -22.55 9.51
CA ASP A 119 26.16 -23.53 8.61
C ASP A 119 24.62 -23.33 8.54
N LEU A 120 24.04 -23.45 7.34
CA LEU A 120 22.62 -23.21 7.10
C LEU A 120 21.71 -24.10 7.96
N GLU A 121 22.01 -25.40 8.05
CA GLU A 121 21.20 -26.35 8.82
C GLU A 121 21.25 -26.02 10.32
N THR A 122 22.45 -25.74 10.81
CA THR A 122 22.67 -25.31 12.20
C THR A 122 21.91 -24.01 12.51
N ALA A 123 21.95 -23.03 11.62
CA ALA A 123 21.22 -21.78 11.79
C ALA A 123 19.69 -21.98 11.80
N MET A 124 19.16 -22.81 10.90
CA MET A 124 17.73 -23.15 10.86
C MET A 124 17.28 -23.85 12.15
N ASP A 125 18.08 -24.77 12.68
CA ASP A 125 17.81 -25.44 13.96
C ASP A 125 17.84 -24.46 15.13
N MET A 126 18.81 -23.55 15.16
CA MET A 126 18.91 -22.53 16.19
C MET A 126 17.68 -21.60 16.16
N VAL A 127 17.25 -21.15 14.98
CA VAL A 127 16.05 -20.32 14.83
C VAL A 127 14.80 -21.09 15.26
N ALA A 128 14.64 -22.36 14.88
CA ALA A 128 13.53 -23.19 15.31
C ALA A 128 13.43 -23.30 16.85
N GLU A 129 14.57 -23.48 17.52
CA GLU A 129 14.64 -23.51 18.98
C GLU A 129 14.26 -22.16 19.61
N ARG A 130 14.67 -21.04 18.99
CA ARG A 130 14.41 -19.68 19.50
C ARG A 130 12.92 -19.37 19.40
N VAL A 131 12.30 -19.75 18.28
CA VAL A 131 10.84 -19.64 18.07
C VAL A 131 10.09 -20.47 19.10
N ILE A 132 10.40 -21.75 19.28
CA ILE A 132 9.72 -22.63 20.24
C ILE A 132 9.88 -22.10 21.67
N ARG A 133 11.10 -21.73 22.06
CA ARG A 133 11.38 -21.18 23.39
C ARG A 133 10.61 -19.90 23.65
N THR A 134 10.75 -18.91 22.77
CA THR A 134 10.12 -17.60 22.92
C THR A 134 8.61 -17.72 22.99
N ARG A 135 8.03 -18.54 22.10
CA ARG A 135 6.59 -18.82 22.08
C ARG A 135 6.12 -19.40 23.41
N ARG A 136 6.81 -20.41 23.96
CA ARG A 136 6.45 -21.02 25.24
C ARG A 136 6.55 -20.04 26.42
N GLU A 137 7.58 -19.19 26.42
CA GLU A 137 7.79 -18.20 27.49
C GLU A 137 6.77 -17.06 27.47
N THR A 138 6.20 -16.76 26.30
CA THR A 138 5.34 -15.59 26.08
C THR A 138 3.94 -15.96 25.60
N TRP A 139 3.53 -17.22 25.82
CA TRP A 139 2.21 -17.68 25.43
C TRP A 139 1.15 -17.10 26.36
N GLU A 140 0.11 -16.52 25.76
CA GLU A 140 -1.09 -16.04 26.41
C GLU A 140 -2.26 -16.93 25.96
N SER A 141 -2.83 -17.71 26.89
CA SER A 141 -4.10 -18.41 26.62
C SER A 141 -5.28 -17.45 26.79
N GLU A 142 -5.19 -16.54 27.77
CA GLU A 142 -6.21 -15.56 28.09
C GLU A 142 -5.60 -14.17 28.36
N HIS A 143 -6.35 -13.12 28.04
CA HIS A 143 -6.05 -11.73 28.35
C HIS A 143 -7.32 -11.09 28.92
N GLU A 144 -7.25 -10.53 30.13
CA GLU A 144 -8.41 -9.95 30.83
C GLU A 144 -9.65 -10.90 30.92
N GLY A 145 -9.39 -12.21 31.06
CA GLY A 145 -10.42 -13.25 31.12
C GLY A 145 -11.08 -13.58 29.78
N MET A 146 -10.57 -13.05 28.67
CA MET A 146 -10.95 -13.40 27.31
C MET A 146 -9.90 -14.32 26.69
N ARG A 147 -10.33 -15.34 25.96
CA ARG A 147 -9.43 -16.25 25.26
C ARG A 147 -8.69 -15.50 24.15
N VAL A 148 -7.36 -15.68 24.08
CA VAL A 148 -6.53 -15.08 23.03
C VAL A 148 -5.64 -16.07 22.29
N ASN A 149 -5.19 -17.16 22.92
CA ASN A 149 -4.34 -18.20 22.32
C ASN A 149 -3.23 -17.63 21.39
N ARG A 150 -2.39 -16.76 21.93
CA ARG A 150 -1.41 -15.99 21.14
C ARG A 150 -0.05 -15.88 21.83
N THR A 151 0.91 -15.27 21.14
CA THR A 151 2.15 -14.75 21.70
C THR A 151 2.40 -13.33 21.17
N LEU A 152 2.85 -12.43 22.06
CA LEU A 152 3.37 -11.10 21.72
C LEU A 152 4.91 -11.07 21.69
N GLY A 153 5.56 -12.20 22.00
CA GLY A 153 7.01 -12.31 22.07
C GLY A 153 7.71 -12.39 20.73
N ILE A 154 6.98 -12.60 19.63
CA ILE A 154 7.53 -12.74 18.28
C ILE A 154 6.78 -11.80 17.35
N ALA A 155 7.52 -11.10 16.48
CA ALA A 155 6.97 -10.30 15.40
C ALA A 155 7.63 -10.62 14.06
N THR A 156 6.95 -10.26 12.96
CA THR A 156 7.49 -10.33 11.61
C THR A 156 7.14 -9.07 10.83
N LEU A 157 8.10 -8.56 10.07
CA LEU A 157 7.92 -7.43 9.14
C LEU A 157 8.45 -7.80 7.76
N GLY A 158 7.58 -7.75 6.75
CA GLY A 158 7.93 -7.99 5.35
C GLY A 158 6.84 -8.71 4.56
N GLY A 159 6.99 -8.74 3.24
CA GLY A 159 6.07 -9.48 2.36
C GLY A 159 5.85 -8.88 0.97
N ALA A 160 5.91 -7.55 0.82
CA ALA A 160 5.48 -6.90 -0.42
C ALA A 160 6.47 -7.05 -1.61
N ALA A 161 7.71 -7.45 -1.32
CA ALA A 161 8.72 -7.84 -2.31
C ALA A 161 8.73 -9.36 -2.58
N LEU A 162 7.91 -10.12 -1.85
CA LEU A 162 7.84 -11.58 -1.90
C LEU A 162 6.69 -12.04 -2.80
N ASP A 163 6.75 -13.30 -3.22
CA ASP A 163 5.71 -13.94 -4.01
C ASP A 163 4.44 -14.14 -3.18
N ASN A 164 3.29 -14.26 -3.83
CA ASN A 164 2.00 -14.51 -3.17
C ASN A 164 2.04 -15.82 -2.37
N GLU A 165 2.69 -16.84 -2.91
CA GLU A 165 2.85 -18.16 -2.28
C GLU A 165 3.73 -18.07 -1.03
N GLU A 166 4.76 -17.22 -1.04
CA GLU A 166 5.61 -16.94 0.12
C GLU A 166 4.81 -16.23 1.22
N ASN A 167 4.07 -15.19 0.87
CA ASN A 167 3.18 -14.48 1.80
C ASN A 167 2.13 -15.40 2.42
N TYR A 168 1.58 -16.35 1.63
CA TYR A 168 0.62 -17.33 2.10
C TYR A 168 1.20 -18.24 3.18
N LEU A 169 2.39 -18.80 2.96
CA LEU A 169 3.04 -19.64 3.98
C LEU A 169 3.45 -18.82 5.20
N ILE A 170 3.93 -17.58 5.04
CA ILE A 170 4.24 -16.68 6.16
C ILE A 170 3.00 -16.47 7.02
N LYS A 171 1.88 -16.03 6.43
CA LYS A 171 0.65 -15.74 7.17
C LYS A 171 0.10 -17.00 7.84
N LYS A 172 0.01 -18.11 7.11
CA LYS A 172 -0.49 -19.40 7.62
C LYS A 172 0.35 -19.91 8.79
N PHE A 173 1.67 -19.88 8.67
CA PHE A 173 2.59 -20.36 9.70
C PHE A 173 2.56 -19.51 10.98
N PHE A 174 2.72 -18.19 10.85
CA PHE A 174 2.74 -17.31 12.01
C PHE A 174 1.39 -17.26 12.73
N THR A 175 0.28 -17.35 11.99
CA THR A 175 -1.06 -17.46 12.60
C THR A 175 -1.18 -18.76 13.40
N ALA A 176 -0.72 -19.90 12.86
CA ALA A 176 -0.71 -21.17 13.59
C ALA A 176 0.25 -21.17 14.80
N LEU A 177 1.32 -20.37 14.76
CA LEU A 177 2.19 -20.11 15.92
C LEU A 177 1.50 -19.27 17.01
N GLY A 178 0.35 -18.66 16.73
CA GLY A 178 -0.31 -17.68 17.60
C GLY A 178 0.34 -16.30 17.57
N VAL A 179 1.19 -16.00 16.58
CA VAL A 179 1.80 -14.67 16.43
C VAL A 179 0.77 -13.73 15.82
N VAL A 180 0.54 -12.59 16.47
CA VAL A 180 -0.39 -11.55 15.97
C VAL A 180 0.33 -10.34 15.38
N GLN A 181 1.58 -10.09 15.77
CA GLN A 181 2.42 -9.00 15.24
C GLN A 181 3.02 -9.37 13.88
N ILE A 182 2.16 -9.52 12.87
CA ILE A 182 2.52 -9.86 11.48
C ILE A 182 2.25 -8.63 10.62
N GLU A 183 3.28 -7.97 10.09
CA GLU A 183 3.11 -6.74 9.31
C GLU A 183 3.96 -6.72 8.04
N ASN A 184 3.64 -5.82 7.13
CA ASN A 184 4.41 -5.59 5.90
C ASN A 184 4.36 -4.11 5.47
N GLN A 185 4.88 -3.84 4.28
CA GLN A 185 5.00 -2.50 3.74
C GLN A 185 3.64 -1.82 3.44
N ALA A 186 2.53 -2.54 3.40
CA ALA A 186 1.21 -1.96 3.15
C ALA A 186 0.81 -1.01 4.28
N ARG A 187 1.17 -1.35 5.53
CA ARG A 187 0.98 -0.51 6.73
C ARG A 187 1.63 0.85 6.62
N VAL A 188 2.72 0.98 5.86
CA VAL A 188 3.40 2.27 5.65
C VAL A 188 3.13 2.87 4.27
N CYS A 189 2.27 2.24 3.48
CA CYS A 189 2.04 2.59 2.08
C CYS A 189 0.55 2.71 1.71
N HIS A 190 -0.23 1.62 1.66
CA HIS A 190 -1.55 1.62 1.01
C HIS A 190 -2.73 1.22 1.90
N SER A 191 -2.54 0.93 3.18
CA SER A 191 -3.66 0.68 4.09
C SER A 191 -4.70 1.82 4.07
N SER A 192 -4.30 3.10 3.97
CA SER A 192 -5.23 4.22 3.82
C SER A 192 -6.07 4.14 2.55
N THR A 193 -5.50 3.61 1.46
CA THR A 193 -6.25 3.33 0.23
C THR A 193 -7.31 2.27 0.47
N VAL A 194 -6.98 1.22 1.22
CA VAL A 194 -7.90 0.12 1.52
C VAL A 194 -9.10 0.65 2.30
N ALA A 195 -8.90 1.49 3.31
CA ALA A 195 -9.98 2.15 4.04
C ALA A 195 -10.75 3.17 3.16
N GLY A 196 -10.05 4.08 2.47
CA GLY A 196 -10.68 5.15 1.70
C GLY A 196 -11.52 4.66 0.51
N LEU A 197 -10.94 3.82 -0.36
CA LEU A 197 -11.68 3.24 -1.50
C LEU A 197 -12.68 2.18 -1.05
N GLY A 198 -12.30 1.36 -0.06
CA GLY A 198 -13.13 0.29 0.46
C GLY A 198 -14.44 0.78 1.05
N THR A 199 -14.39 1.81 1.89
CA THR A 199 -15.61 2.45 2.42
C THR A 199 -16.42 3.16 1.33
N SER A 200 -15.77 3.67 0.27
CA SER A 200 -16.48 4.38 -0.81
C SER A 200 -17.22 3.46 -1.77
N PHE A 201 -16.57 2.37 -2.17
CA PHE A 201 -16.98 1.55 -3.32
C PHE A 201 -17.14 0.07 -2.97
N GLY A 202 -16.78 -0.33 -1.75
CA GLY A 202 -16.78 -1.70 -1.29
C GLY A 202 -15.53 -2.51 -1.67
N ARG A 203 -14.48 -1.92 -2.28
CA ARG A 203 -13.16 -2.57 -2.43
C ARG A 203 -12.00 -1.57 -2.37
N GLY A 204 -10.86 -2.03 -1.85
CA GLY A 204 -9.71 -1.21 -1.48
C GLY A 204 -8.59 -1.17 -2.52
N GLY A 205 -8.78 -1.82 -3.68
CA GLY A 205 -7.80 -1.93 -4.77
C GLY A 205 -7.95 -0.81 -5.81
N ALA A 206 -6.99 -0.72 -6.75
CA ALA A 206 -7.16 0.12 -7.93
C ALA A 206 -8.42 -0.29 -8.72
N THR A 207 -9.22 0.69 -9.15
CA THR A 207 -10.51 0.42 -9.79
C THR A 207 -10.37 0.03 -11.26
N THR A 208 -9.25 0.40 -11.88
CA THR A 208 -8.92 0.18 -13.31
C THR A 208 -7.58 -0.54 -13.44
N PHE A 209 -7.05 -0.62 -14.66
CA PHE A 209 -5.72 -1.11 -15.00
C PHE A 209 -5.00 -0.05 -15.86
N LEU A 210 -3.67 -0.03 -15.84
CA LEU A 210 -2.85 1.05 -16.40
C LEU A 210 -3.15 1.33 -17.88
N GLN A 211 -3.42 0.30 -18.68
CA GLN A 211 -3.72 0.46 -20.09
C GLN A 211 -5.03 1.21 -20.34
N ASP A 212 -5.98 1.20 -19.40
CA ASP A 212 -7.25 1.92 -19.54
C ASP A 212 -7.08 3.45 -19.50
N LEU A 213 -5.97 3.95 -18.91
CA LEU A 213 -5.65 5.39 -18.91
C LEU A 213 -5.69 5.99 -20.33
N GLN A 214 -5.34 5.21 -21.37
CA GLN A 214 -5.37 5.65 -22.77
C GLN A 214 -6.78 6.07 -23.26
N ASN A 215 -7.83 5.67 -22.52
CA ASN A 215 -9.22 5.98 -22.81
C ASN A 215 -9.72 7.22 -22.08
N SER A 216 -8.91 7.83 -21.19
CA SER A 216 -9.30 9.00 -20.40
C SER A 216 -9.33 10.28 -21.25
N ASP A 217 -10.22 11.22 -20.91
CA ASP A 217 -10.25 12.56 -21.50
C ASP A 217 -9.51 13.61 -20.63
N CYS A 218 -9.33 13.32 -19.34
CA CYS A 218 -8.57 14.14 -18.42
C CYS A 218 -7.94 13.26 -17.33
N ILE A 219 -6.64 13.39 -17.13
CA ILE A 219 -5.92 12.65 -16.10
C ILE A 219 -5.39 13.64 -15.07
N VAL A 220 -5.82 13.48 -13.82
CA VAL A 220 -5.29 14.22 -12.67
C VAL A 220 -4.33 13.32 -11.92
N ILE A 221 -3.08 13.72 -11.85
CA ILE A 221 -2.05 13.07 -11.07
C ILE A 221 -1.80 13.92 -9.83
N GLU A 222 -2.25 13.45 -8.68
CA GLU A 222 -2.18 14.16 -7.41
C GLU A 222 -1.83 13.16 -6.32
N GLY A 223 -0.90 13.52 -5.43
CA GLY A 223 -0.34 12.56 -4.48
C GLY A 223 0.53 11.47 -5.12
N SER A 224 1.05 11.68 -6.34
CA SER A 224 1.98 10.77 -7.02
C SER A 224 2.93 11.50 -7.95
N ASN A 225 4.19 11.08 -7.97
CA ASN A 225 5.14 11.41 -9.02
C ASN A 225 5.23 10.25 -10.03
N PHE A 226 4.18 10.09 -10.83
CA PHE A 226 3.94 8.91 -11.69
C PHE A 226 5.14 8.59 -12.60
N ALA A 227 5.69 9.58 -13.32
CA ALA A 227 6.79 9.37 -14.26
C ALA A 227 8.08 8.85 -13.60
N GLU A 228 8.23 8.97 -12.28
CA GLU A 228 9.40 8.49 -11.54
C GLU A 228 9.14 7.22 -10.74
N ALA A 229 7.99 7.17 -10.06
CA ALA A 229 7.60 6.06 -9.21
C ALA A 229 7.10 4.86 -10.03
N HIS A 230 6.43 5.10 -11.17
CA HIS A 230 5.83 4.08 -12.05
C HIS A 230 6.09 4.39 -13.53
N PRO A 231 7.36 4.61 -13.93
CA PRO A 231 7.77 5.20 -15.22
C PRO A 231 7.20 4.47 -16.44
N VAL A 232 7.20 3.12 -16.42
CA VAL A 232 6.67 2.34 -17.54
C VAL A 232 5.15 2.41 -17.59
N GLY A 233 4.46 2.50 -16.46
CA GLY A 233 3.00 2.72 -16.44
C GLY A 233 2.61 4.09 -16.99
N PHE A 234 3.46 5.11 -16.79
CA PHE A 234 3.25 6.47 -17.29
C PHE A 234 3.16 6.57 -18.82
N GLN A 235 3.62 5.55 -19.56
CA GLN A 235 3.41 5.49 -21.00
C GLN A 235 1.94 5.64 -21.39
N TRP A 236 1.01 5.12 -20.58
CA TRP A 236 -0.42 5.14 -20.86
C TRP A 236 -1.05 6.51 -20.64
N VAL A 237 -0.48 7.31 -19.74
CA VAL A 237 -0.81 8.75 -19.63
C VAL A 237 -0.39 9.48 -20.90
N MET A 238 0.79 9.16 -21.44
CA MET A 238 1.27 9.76 -22.69
C MET A 238 0.46 9.32 -23.91
N GLU A 239 -0.02 8.08 -23.95
CA GLU A 239 -0.96 7.60 -24.98
C GLU A 239 -2.30 8.35 -24.90
N ALA A 240 -2.84 8.55 -23.70
CA ALA A 240 -4.04 9.35 -23.48
C ALA A 240 -3.84 10.80 -23.97
N LYS A 241 -2.72 11.41 -23.60
CA LYS A 241 -2.35 12.76 -24.02
C LYS A 241 -2.22 12.88 -25.54
N ALA A 242 -1.60 11.90 -26.20
CA ALA A 242 -1.52 11.85 -27.66
C ALA A 242 -2.91 11.75 -28.34
N ARG A 243 -3.89 11.20 -27.63
CA ARG A 243 -5.31 11.13 -28.05
C ARG A 243 -6.13 12.37 -27.67
N GLY A 244 -5.50 13.37 -27.04
CA GLY A 244 -6.12 14.65 -26.69
C GLY A 244 -6.55 14.77 -25.23
N ALA A 245 -6.18 13.85 -24.34
CA ALA A 245 -6.44 13.99 -22.92
C ALA A 245 -5.67 15.17 -22.32
N LYS A 246 -6.30 15.94 -21.44
CA LYS A 246 -5.61 16.94 -20.61
C LYS A 246 -4.92 16.24 -19.45
N VAL A 247 -3.62 16.48 -19.25
CA VAL A 247 -2.87 15.93 -18.11
C VAL A 247 -2.57 17.03 -17.11
N ILE A 248 -3.03 16.87 -15.87
CA ILE A 248 -2.84 17.81 -14.76
C ILE A 248 -2.00 17.11 -13.70
N HIS A 249 -0.95 17.78 -13.22
CA HIS A 249 -0.12 17.27 -12.13
C HIS A 249 -0.13 18.24 -10.96
N VAL A 250 -0.64 17.80 -9.82
CA VAL A 250 -0.75 18.56 -8.58
C VAL A 250 0.28 18.00 -7.61
N ASP A 251 1.34 18.77 -7.36
CA ASP A 251 2.48 18.33 -6.53
C ASP A 251 3.20 19.58 -5.97
N PRO A 252 3.68 19.55 -4.71
CA PRO A 252 4.47 20.64 -4.13
C PRO A 252 5.73 20.98 -4.94
N ARG A 253 6.20 20.04 -5.78
CA ARG A 253 7.40 20.16 -6.59
C ARG A 253 7.07 20.11 -8.07
N PHE A 254 7.89 20.80 -8.86
CA PHE A 254 7.95 20.55 -10.29
C PHE A 254 8.83 19.31 -10.55
N THR A 255 8.19 18.19 -10.91
CA THR A 255 8.85 16.89 -11.08
C THR A 255 9.04 16.51 -12.55
N ARG A 256 9.61 15.32 -12.81
CA ARG A 256 9.63 14.74 -14.17
C ARG A 256 8.22 14.46 -14.69
N THR A 257 7.24 14.26 -13.81
CA THR A 257 5.81 14.19 -14.18
C THR A 257 5.29 15.57 -14.59
N SER A 258 5.58 16.62 -13.81
CA SER A 258 5.19 18.01 -14.15
C SER A 258 5.72 18.43 -15.52
N ALA A 259 6.94 18.02 -15.87
CA ALA A 259 7.56 18.33 -17.15
C ALA A 259 6.80 17.78 -18.37
N LEU A 260 5.96 16.76 -18.17
CA LEU A 260 5.17 16.10 -19.22
C LEU A 260 3.67 16.41 -19.12
N ALA A 261 3.22 17.06 -18.04
CA ALA A 261 1.84 17.50 -17.85
C ALA A 261 1.52 18.74 -18.69
N ASP A 262 0.22 18.97 -18.95
CA ASP A 262 -0.26 20.22 -19.57
C ASP A 262 -0.45 21.34 -18.55
N LEU A 263 -0.60 21.00 -17.28
CA LEU A 263 -0.71 21.93 -16.17
C LEU A 263 -0.03 21.36 -14.94
N HIS A 264 0.92 22.10 -14.36
CA HIS A 264 1.43 21.86 -13.01
C HIS A 264 0.71 22.79 -12.03
N VAL A 265 0.21 22.23 -10.93
CA VAL A 265 -0.44 22.96 -9.84
C VAL A 265 0.44 22.81 -8.60
N PRO A 266 1.18 23.86 -8.19
CA PRO A 266 1.97 23.82 -6.96
C PRO A 266 1.04 23.87 -5.76
N ILE A 267 1.18 22.91 -4.85
CA ILE A 267 0.36 22.79 -3.63
C ILE A 267 1.27 22.78 -2.39
N ARG A 268 0.81 23.31 -1.26
CA ARG A 268 1.47 23.09 0.03
C ARG A 268 1.29 21.64 0.47
N ALA A 269 2.36 20.94 0.86
CA ALA A 269 2.21 19.59 1.37
C ALA A 269 1.25 19.53 2.58
N GLY A 270 0.27 18.63 2.54
CA GLY A 270 -0.71 18.47 3.62
C GLY A 270 -2.02 19.25 3.46
N THR A 271 -2.37 19.71 2.25
CA THR A 271 -3.59 20.51 2.00
C THR A 271 -4.50 19.95 0.92
N ASP A 272 -4.38 18.66 0.60
CA ASP A 272 -5.10 18.04 -0.52
C ASP A 272 -6.63 18.03 -0.30
N ILE A 273 -7.13 17.84 0.93
CA ILE A 273 -8.57 17.96 1.24
C ILE A 273 -9.08 19.37 0.92
N ALA A 274 -8.34 20.42 1.27
CA ALA A 274 -8.76 21.79 0.99
C ALA A 274 -8.89 22.02 -0.54
N PHE A 275 -7.95 21.51 -1.33
CA PHE A 275 -7.99 21.60 -2.79
C PHE A 275 -9.14 20.79 -3.40
N LEU A 276 -9.23 19.49 -3.09
CA LEU A 276 -10.27 18.60 -3.63
C LEU A 276 -11.67 18.99 -3.15
N GLY A 277 -11.80 19.39 -1.88
CA GLY A 277 -13.03 19.92 -1.30
C GLY A 277 -13.49 21.19 -2.00
N GLY A 278 -12.55 22.05 -2.43
CA GLY A 278 -12.87 23.19 -3.29
C GLY A 278 -13.43 22.78 -4.65
N ILE A 279 -12.88 21.73 -5.27
CA ILE A 279 -13.41 21.20 -6.54
C ILE A 279 -14.81 20.63 -6.34
N ILE A 280 -15.05 19.89 -5.26
CA ILE A 280 -16.38 19.38 -4.90
C ILE A 280 -17.37 20.53 -4.72
N ASN A 281 -16.99 21.57 -3.97
CA ASN A 281 -17.81 22.77 -3.81
C ASN A 281 -18.14 23.40 -5.17
N HIS A 282 -17.17 23.51 -6.07
CA HIS A 282 -17.40 24.01 -7.42
C HIS A 282 -18.46 23.18 -8.15
N VAL A 283 -18.28 21.85 -8.22
CA VAL A 283 -19.23 20.94 -8.89
C VAL A 283 -20.64 21.04 -8.32
N LEU A 284 -20.79 21.06 -6.99
CA LEU A 284 -22.08 21.12 -6.31
C LEU A 284 -22.77 22.49 -6.41
N SER A 285 -21.99 23.57 -6.38
CA SER A 285 -22.53 24.95 -6.44
C SER A 285 -22.93 25.34 -7.86
N THR A 286 -22.28 24.82 -8.90
CA THR A 286 -22.64 25.04 -10.30
C THR A 286 -23.65 24.03 -10.84
N GLY A 287 -23.93 22.95 -10.11
CA GLY A 287 -24.81 21.87 -10.57
C GLY A 287 -24.24 21.10 -11.75
N SER A 288 -22.91 20.91 -11.76
CA SER A 288 -22.16 20.26 -12.85
C SER A 288 -21.93 18.77 -12.64
N ASP A 289 -22.58 18.18 -11.64
CA ASP A 289 -22.57 16.74 -11.40
C ASP A 289 -23.26 15.96 -12.53
N PHE A 290 -22.83 14.72 -12.77
CA PHE A 290 -23.54 13.81 -13.67
C PHE A 290 -24.79 13.28 -12.96
N ARG A 291 -25.85 14.09 -12.99
CA ARG A 291 -27.06 13.94 -12.18
C ARG A 291 -27.66 12.53 -12.17
N ASP A 292 -27.82 11.91 -13.35
CA ASP A 292 -28.44 10.58 -13.44
C ASP A 292 -27.58 9.50 -12.79
N TYR A 293 -26.25 9.56 -12.97
CA TYR A 293 -25.33 8.66 -12.29
C TYR A 293 -25.40 8.86 -10.76
N VAL A 294 -25.36 10.12 -10.31
CA VAL A 294 -25.40 10.46 -8.88
C VAL A 294 -26.68 9.95 -8.24
N LEU A 295 -27.84 10.19 -8.85
CA LEU A 295 -29.13 9.81 -8.30
C LEU A 295 -29.32 8.28 -8.21
N GLU A 296 -28.81 7.54 -9.18
CA GLU A 296 -29.08 6.09 -9.29
C GLU A 296 -28.03 5.23 -8.59
N TYR A 297 -26.75 5.63 -8.63
CA TYR A 297 -25.64 4.77 -8.22
C TYR A 297 -24.94 5.21 -6.93
N THR A 298 -25.36 6.33 -6.34
CA THR A 298 -24.81 6.82 -5.06
C THR A 298 -25.87 6.90 -3.97
N ASN A 299 -25.43 7.16 -2.74
CA ASN A 299 -26.31 7.42 -1.61
C ASN A 299 -26.80 8.89 -1.51
N ALA A 300 -26.70 9.68 -2.58
CA ALA A 300 -27.06 11.11 -2.59
C ALA A 300 -28.48 11.41 -2.08
N ALA A 301 -29.44 10.55 -2.39
CA ALA A 301 -30.85 10.72 -2.02
C ALA A 301 -31.18 10.26 -0.59
N THR A 302 -30.28 9.54 0.08
CA THR A 302 -30.52 8.98 1.41
C THR A 302 -30.58 10.07 2.47
N LEU A 303 -31.55 9.99 3.39
CA LEU A 303 -31.69 10.92 4.51
C LEU A 303 -30.81 10.50 5.69
N ILE A 304 -30.16 11.48 6.33
CA ILE A 304 -29.37 11.30 7.57
C ILE A 304 -30.25 11.59 8.79
N GLY A 305 -29.94 10.94 9.92
CA GLY A 305 -30.61 11.19 11.21
C GLY A 305 -30.56 12.65 11.66
N GLU A 306 -31.55 13.07 12.45
CA GLU A 306 -31.68 14.46 12.93
C GLU A 306 -30.59 14.89 13.90
N ASP A 307 -29.94 13.92 14.57
CA ASP A 307 -28.91 14.16 15.58
C ASP A 307 -27.51 14.40 14.98
N PHE A 308 -27.37 14.36 13.64
CA PHE A 308 -26.09 14.63 12.97
C PHE A 308 -25.75 16.13 13.01
N GLU A 309 -24.61 16.46 13.60
CA GLU A 309 -24.01 17.80 13.51
C GLU A 309 -22.68 17.71 12.75
N ASP A 310 -22.50 18.64 11.81
CA ASP A 310 -21.33 18.70 10.95
C ASP A 310 -20.19 19.49 11.63
N THR A 311 -18.98 19.34 11.10
CA THR A 311 -17.82 20.19 11.40
C THR A 311 -18.08 21.67 11.19
N GLU A 312 -19.01 22.01 10.30
CA GLU A 312 -19.50 23.37 10.08
C GLU A 312 -20.30 23.92 11.26
N ASP A 313 -20.94 23.04 12.04
CA ASP A 313 -21.78 23.38 13.18
C ASP A 313 -20.97 23.39 14.49
N LEU A 314 -19.91 22.56 14.59
CA LEU A 314 -19.11 22.33 15.81
C LEU A 314 -17.62 22.71 15.68
N ASP A 315 -17.29 23.71 14.85
CA ASP A 315 -15.92 24.26 14.71
C ASP A 315 -14.80 23.22 14.45
N GLY A 316 -15.07 22.31 13.50
CA GLY A 316 -14.06 21.37 12.99
C GLY A 316 -14.11 19.99 13.61
N VAL A 317 -15.18 19.64 14.33
CA VAL A 317 -15.42 18.27 14.78
C VAL A 317 -16.83 17.81 14.40
N PHE A 318 -17.07 16.52 14.20
CA PHE A 318 -18.43 16.00 14.01
C PHE A 318 -19.14 15.81 15.35
N SER A 319 -20.46 15.61 15.32
CA SER A 319 -21.18 15.11 16.50
C SER A 319 -20.58 13.79 17.00
N GLY A 320 -20.44 13.66 18.32
CA GLY A 320 -19.98 12.44 18.98
C GLY A 320 -18.51 12.39 19.41
N LEU A 321 -17.72 13.46 19.29
CA LEU A 321 -16.32 13.46 19.77
C LEU A 321 -16.26 13.32 21.30
N ASP A 322 -15.51 12.32 21.78
CA ASP A 322 -14.97 12.27 23.13
C ASP A 322 -13.51 12.76 23.09
N PRO A 323 -13.20 13.96 23.61
CA PRO A 323 -11.86 14.54 23.55
C PRO A 323 -10.86 13.82 24.48
N ASP A 324 -11.34 13.15 25.54
CA ASP A 324 -10.46 12.44 26.48
C ASP A 324 -9.97 11.13 25.88
N SER A 325 -10.88 10.36 25.24
CA SER A 325 -10.51 9.12 24.56
C SER A 325 -10.07 9.32 23.10
N ARG A 326 -10.24 10.53 22.55
CA ARG A 326 -9.91 10.90 21.17
C ARG A 326 -10.56 9.99 20.15
N SER A 327 -11.87 9.82 20.29
CA SER A 327 -12.68 8.95 19.44
C SER A 327 -14.06 9.52 19.22
N TYR A 328 -14.69 9.18 18.09
CA TYR A 328 -16.08 9.53 17.81
C TYR A 328 -17.05 8.40 18.18
N ASP A 329 -18.18 8.77 18.78
CA ASP A 329 -19.41 8.00 18.78
C ASP A 329 -20.20 8.29 17.48
N MET A 330 -20.26 7.28 16.61
CA MET A 330 -20.79 7.43 15.26
C MET A 330 -22.31 7.29 15.16
N ARG A 331 -23.03 7.11 16.28
CA ARG A 331 -24.49 6.87 16.26
C ARG A 331 -25.27 7.95 15.52
N SER A 332 -24.87 9.21 15.67
CA SER A 332 -25.48 10.32 14.96
C SER A 332 -25.23 10.32 13.44
N TRP A 333 -24.25 9.55 12.95
CA TRP A 333 -23.86 9.56 11.55
C TRP A 333 -24.73 8.66 10.67
N HIS A 334 -25.63 7.86 11.24
CA HIS A 334 -26.42 6.89 10.49
C HIS A 334 -27.52 7.49 9.61
N TYR A 335 -27.99 6.71 8.65
CA TYR A 335 -29.16 7.04 7.86
C TYR A 335 -30.42 7.09 8.74
N GLU A 336 -31.42 7.89 8.34
CA GLU A 336 -32.71 7.96 9.02
C GLU A 336 -33.39 6.58 9.02
N GLY A 337 -33.67 6.05 10.21
CA GLY A 337 -34.26 4.73 10.39
C GLY A 337 -33.26 3.56 10.36
N GLY A 338 -31.98 3.82 10.12
CA GLY A 338 -30.92 2.83 10.26
C GLY A 338 -30.71 2.42 11.72
N ARG A 339 -30.37 1.14 11.94
CA ARG A 339 -29.93 0.71 13.28
C ARG A 339 -28.48 1.11 13.49
N PRO A 340 -28.07 1.43 14.73
CA PRO A 340 -26.69 1.79 15.01
C PRO A 340 -25.70 0.73 14.49
N VAL A 341 -24.72 1.18 13.72
CA VAL A 341 -23.51 0.41 13.36
C VAL A 341 -22.34 1.10 14.03
N GLN A 342 -21.84 0.53 15.11
CA GLN A 342 -20.83 1.21 15.93
C GLN A 342 -19.48 1.29 15.24
N ALA A 343 -18.83 2.41 15.53
CA ALA A 343 -17.45 2.77 15.30
C ALA A 343 -16.40 1.69 15.56
N ALA A 344 -15.34 1.78 14.77
CA ALA A 344 -14.08 1.08 14.89
C ALA A 344 -13.07 1.78 15.84
N SER A 345 -13.50 2.80 16.60
CA SER A 345 -12.69 3.48 17.63
C SER A 345 -13.58 3.84 18.81
N GLY A 346 -13.43 3.12 19.92
CA GLY A 346 -14.17 3.35 21.16
C GLY A 346 -15.13 2.21 21.51
N LYS A 347 -14.79 1.48 22.59
CA LYS A 347 -15.59 0.47 23.33
C LYS A 347 -16.42 -0.49 22.45
N ARG A 348 -15.72 -1.46 21.84
CA ARG A 348 -16.30 -2.56 21.03
C ARG A 348 -17.44 -3.34 21.68
N ASP A 349 -17.47 -3.44 23.00
CA ASP A 349 -18.34 -4.41 23.66
C ASP A 349 -19.81 -4.02 23.60
N ALA A 350 -20.13 -2.73 23.41
CA ALA A 350 -21.52 -2.28 23.42
C ALA A 350 -22.38 -2.97 22.35
N LEU A 351 -21.90 -3.18 21.09
CA LEU A 351 -22.65 -3.89 20.04
C LEU A 351 -22.31 -5.37 19.83
N TYR A 352 -21.11 -5.85 20.15
CA TYR A 352 -20.89 -7.32 20.25
C TYR A 352 -21.90 -7.87 21.27
N GLU A 353 -22.05 -7.18 22.40
CA GLU A 353 -23.01 -7.49 23.42
C GLU A 353 -24.42 -6.89 23.16
N GLU A 354 -24.68 -6.01 22.20
CA GLU A 354 -26.08 -5.69 21.78
C GLU A 354 -26.61 -6.71 20.76
N ARG A 355 -25.74 -7.22 19.88
CA ARG A 355 -26.04 -8.36 19.00
C ARG A 355 -26.07 -9.69 19.76
N VAL A 356 -25.37 -9.81 20.91
CA VAL A 356 -25.19 -11.09 21.66
C VAL A 356 -25.57 -11.05 23.18
N HIS A 357 -25.86 -9.88 23.80
CA HIS A 357 -26.24 -9.50 25.22
C HIS A 357 -25.14 -8.86 26.16
N GLY A 358 -25.39 -7.64 26.73
CA GLY A 358 -24.54 -6.58 27.42
C GLY A 358 -23.79 -6.85 28.76
N PRO A 359 -23.03 -5.90 29.41
CA PRO A 359 -22.09 -4.82 28.98
C PRO A 359 -20.58 -4.97 29.47
N GLY A 360 -19.55 -4.52 28.69
CA GLY A 360 -18.29 -3.86 29.14
C GLY A 360 -16.89 -4.13 28.48
N ALA A 361 -16.25 -3.06 27.92
CA ALA A 361 -14.80 -2.65 27.61
C ALA A 361 -13.70 -3.64 27.08
N PRO A 362 -12.60 -3.22 26.34
CA PRO A 362 -12.13 -1.90 25.82
C PRO A 362 -11.88 -1.81 24.26
N GLY A 363 -11.45 -0.64 23.78
CA GLY A 363 -11.36 -0.28 22.34
C GLY A 363 -9.99 -0.46 21.66
N GLY A 364 -10.01 -0.70 20.34
CA GLY A 364 -8.83 -0.75 19.48
C GLY A 364 -9.14 -0.15 18.10
N SER A 365 -8.09 0.28 17.39
CA SER A 365 -8.10 0.90 16.05
C SER A 365 -7.50 -0.05 15.00
N GLY A 366 -7.79 0.16 13.70
CA GLY A 366 -7.30 -0.67 12.58
C GLY A 366 -8.39 -1.46 11.83
N GLU A 367 -9.66 -1.33 12.22
CA GLU A 367 -10.80 -2.02 11.60
C GLU A 367 -11.28 -1.40 10.29
N ALA A 368 -11.06 -0.10 10.08
CA ALA A 368 -11.40 0.57 8.83
C ALA A 368 -10.72 -0.09 7.61
N GLU A 369 -9.48 -0.56 7.80
CA GLU A 369 -8.77 -1.39 6.81
C GLU A 369 -9.41 -2.77 6.62
N ALA A 370 -9.95 -3.36 7.69
CA ALA A 370 -10.59 -4.68 7.63
C ALA A 370 -11.89 -4.68 6.82
N HIS A 371 -12.58 -3.54 6.72
CA HIS A 371 -13.73 -3.33 5.84
C HIS A 371 -13.35 -3.06 4.39
N GLY A 372 -12.06 -2.92 4.08
CA GLY A 372 -11.64 -2.31 2.82
C GLY A 372 -11.98 -3.10 1.57
N SER A 373 -12.24 -4.41 1.65
CA SER A 373 -12.64 -5.28 0.54
C SER A 373 -14.16 -5.49 0.42
N GLY A 374 -14.91 -4.92 1.36
CA GLY A 374 -16.35 -5.08 1.45
C GLY A 374 -17.20 -3.89 1.72
N GLY A 375 -16.58 -2.78 2.09
CA GLY A 375 -17.31 -1.75 2.78
C GLY A 375 -17.77 -2.23 4.17
N PRO A 376 -18.14 -1.30 5.03
CA PRO A 376 -18.64 -1.63 6.35
C PRO A 376 -20.09 -2.15 6.26
N PRO A 377 -20.49 -3.10 7.12
CA PRO A 377 -21.86 -3.60 7.14
C PRO A 377 -22.84 -2.50 7.58
N LEU A 378 -24.09 -2.56 7.10
CA LEU A 378 -25.20 -1.72 7.54
C LEU A 378 -26.30 -2.60 8.12
N ALA A 379 -26.76 -2.34 9.35
CA ALA A 379 -27.76 -3.17 10.01
C ALA A 379 -29.18 -2.62 9.79
N GLY A 380 -30.06 -3.43 9.19
CA GLY A 380 -31.50 -3.11 9.12
C GLY A 380 -31.90 -1.96 8.19
N GLU A 381 -31.05 -1.60 7.22
CA GLU A 381 -31.21 -0.41 6.37
C GLU A 381 -31.81 -0.67 4.98
N SER A 382 -32.41 -1.85 4.74
CA SER A 382 -33.11 -2.14 3.46
C SER A 382 -34.27 -1.18 3.15
N GLU A 383 -34.61 -0.28 4.08
CA GLU A 383 -35.70 0.70 4.01
C GLU A 383 -35.25 2.13 4.37
N SER A 384 -33.97 2.49 4.18
CA SER A 384 -33.51 3.87 4.43
C SER A 384 -34.33 4.88 3.63
N ARG A 385 -34.79 5.94 4.31
CA ARG A 385 -35.65 6.96 3.71
C ARG A 385 -34.85 7.75 2.68
N GLN A 386 -35.46 8.02 1.53
CA GLN A 386 -34.82 8.75 0.43
C GLN A 386 -35.67 9.92 -0.05
N ASP A 387 -35.03 11.04 -0.33
CA ASP A 387 -35.59 12.14 -1.12
C ASP A 387 -34.92 12.20 -2.49
N ARG A 388 -35.59 11.62 -3.49
CA ARG A 388 -35.10 11.63 -4.88
C ARG A 388 -35.17 13.00 -5.56
N THR A 389 -35.82 14.00 -4.95
CA THR A 389 -35.77 15.39 -5.44
C THR A 389 -34.46 16.10 -5.05
N LEU A 390 -33.71 15.52 -4.10
CA LEU A 390 -32.48 16.06 -3.54
C LEU A 390 -32.67 17.46 -2.93
N GLN A 391 -33.86 17.77 -2.40
CA GLN A 391 -34.20 19.07 -1.82
C GLN A 391 -34.28 19.03 -0.29
N ASP A 392 -34.52 17.86 0.31
CA ASP A 392 -34.54 17.71 1.76
C ASP A 392 -33.17 18.10 2.34
N PRO A 393 -33.11 19.02 3.33
CA PRO A 393 -31.84 19.48 3.88
C PRO A 393 -31.03 18.38 4.57
N ARG A 394 -31.64 17.24 4.90
CA ARG A 394 -30.99 16.07 5.51
C ARG A 394 -30.60 14.99 4.49
N CYS A 395 -30.92 15.16 3.21
CA CYS A 395 -30.37 14.23 2.21
C CYS A 395 -28.86 14.45 2.08
N VAL A 396 -28.12 13.36 1.84
CA VAL A 396 -26.66 13.37 1.68
C VAL A 396 -26.20 14.46 0.71
N TYR A 397 -26.92 14.67 -0.40
CA TYR A 397 -26.58 15.70 -1.38
C TYR A 397 -26.57 17.13 -0.79
N GLN A 398 -27.57 17.49 0.02
CA GLN A 398 -27.65 18.82 0.64
C GLN A 398 -26.65 18.98 1.77
N ILE A 399 -26.41 17.92 2.56
CA ILE A 399 -25.38 17.91 3.60
C ILE A 399 -23.99 18.12 2.97
N LEU A 400 -23.68 17.41 1.89
CA LEU A 400 -22.40 17.56 1.18
C LEU A 400 -22.21 19.00 0.66
N LYS A 401 -23.28 19.61 0.14
CA LYS A 401 -23.26 21.00 -0.33
C LYS A 401 -23.03 22.00 0.81
N ARG A 402 -23.58 21.75 2.00
CA ARG A 402 -23.33 22.56 3.21
C ARG A 402 -21.87 22.40 3.66
N HIS A 403 -21.43 21.15 3.82
CA HIS A 403 -20.10 20.78 4.29
C HIS A 403 -18.97 21.46 3.50
N TYR A 404 -19.03 21.39 2.17
CA TYR A 404 -18.00 21.98 1.32
C TYR A 404 -18.19 23.47 1.01
N SER A 405 -19.22 24.13 1.53
CA SER A 405 -19.55 25.52 1.15
C SER A 405 -18.45 26.54 1.46
N ARG A 406 -17.68 26.32 2.54
CA ARG A 406 -16.53 27.16 2.93
C ARG A 406 -15.26 26.90 2.10
N TYR A 407 -15.23 25.84 1.31
CA TYR A 407 -14.11 25.50 0.44
C TYR A 407 -14.17 26.34 -0.85
N THR A 408 -14.06 27.66 -0.71
CA THR A 408 -14.10 28.62 -1.81
C THR A 408 -12.75 28.70 -2.53
N PRO A 409 -12.70 29.21 -3.78
CA PRO A 409 -11.42 29.49 -4.45
C PRO A 409 -10.47 30.35 -3.60
N GLU A 410 -11.02 31.32 -2.86
CA GLU A 410 -10.30 32.18 -1.91
C GLU A 410 -9.63 31.35 -0.81
N MET A 411 -10.38 30.42 -0.19
CA MET A 411 -9.89 29.55 0.88
C MET A 411 -8.80 28.61 0.36
N VAL A 412 -8.98 28.04 -0.83
CA VAL A 412 -7.98 27.19 -1.48
C VAL A 412 -6.68 27.95 -1.73
N GLU A 413 -6.77 29.20 -2.18
CA GLU A 413 -5.58 30.04 -2.37
C GLU A 413 -4.85 30.33 -1.05
N GLU A 414 -5.58 30.67 0.01
CA GLU A 414 -5.01 30.96 1.33
C GLU A 414 -4.40 29.73 2.02
N THR A 415 -5.00 28.57 1.84
CA THR A 415 -4.60 27.32 2.52
C THR A 415 -3.52 26.59 1.73
N CYS A 416 -3.75 26.37 0.44
CA CYS A 416 -2.91 25.53 -0.41
C CYS A 416 -1.80 26.32 -1.11
N GLY A 417 -1.94 27.65 -1.19
CA GLY A 417 -1.07 28.52 -1.99
C GLY A 417 -1.27 28.40 -3.50
N ILE A 418 -2.39 27.82 -3.93
CA ILE A 418 -2.74 27.64 -5.35
C ILE A 418 -3.42 28.91 -5.86
N PRO A 419 -2.89 29.58 -6.90
CA PRO A 419 -3.55 30.76 -7.46
C PRO A 419 -4.98 30.43 -7.93
N ARG A 420 -5.96 31.29 -7.60
CA ARG A 420 -7.38 31.05 -7.95
C ARG A 420 -7.61 30.71 -9.42
N LYS A 421 -6.89 31.40 -10.32
CA LYS A 421 -6.98 31.16 -11.76
C LYS A 421 -6.59 29.71 -12.13
N THR A 422 -5.52 29.20 -11.53
CA THR A 422 -5.03 27.84 -11.74
C THR A 422 -6.03 26.83 -11.19
N PHE A 423 -6.54 27.05 -9.99
CA PHE A 423 -7.59 26.22 -9.38
C PHE A 423 -8.84 26.14 -10.28
N LEU A 424 -9.36 27.28 -10.75
CA LEU A 424 -10.53 27.32 -11.64
C LEU A 424 -10.27 26.68 -13.01
N GLU A 425 -9.02 26.66 -13.49
CA GLU A 425 -8.65 25.91 -14.71
C GLU A 425 -8.78 24.40 -14.49
N VAL A 426 -8.41 23.88 -13.32
CA VAL A 426 -8.62 22.46 -12.96
C VAL A 426 -10.10 22.15 -12.87
N CYS A 427 -10.90 22.96 -12.16
CA CYS A 427 -12.33 22.77 -12.06
C CYS A 427 -13.00 22.70 -13.44
N ARG A 428 -12.67 23.64 -14.33
CA ARG A 428 -13.19 23.65 -15.71
C ARG A 428 -12.79 22.38 -16.46
N ALA A 429 -11.52 21.97 -16.38
CA ALA A 429 -11.05 20.77 -17.07
C ALA A 429 -11.79 19.51 -16.61
N LEU A 430 -12.07 19.36 -15.31
CA LEU A 430 -12.82 18.20 -14.80
C LEU A 430 -14.30 18.24 -15.22
N VAL A 431 -14.95 19.39 -15.14
CA VAL A 431 -16.36 19.56 -15.55
C VAL A 431 -16.54 19.32 -17.06
N GLU A 432 -15.63 19.82 -17.90
CA GLU A 432 -15.66 19.62 -19.36
C GLU A 432 -15.37 18.16 -19.79
N ASN A 433 -14.82 17.33 -18.88
CA ASN A 433 -14.47 15.93 -19.10
C ASN A 433 -15.29 14.97 -18.20
N SER A 434 -16.55 15.34 -17.96
CA SER A 434 -17.57 14.60 -17.20
C SER A 434 -18.80 14.30 -18.07
N GLY A 435 -19.73 13.49 -17.57
CA GLY A 435 -20.98 13.13 -18.26
C GLY A 435 -20.88 11.83 -19.09
N PRO A 436 -21.85 11.55 -19.98
CA PRO A 436 -21.98 10.25 -20.64
C PRO A 436 -20.87 9.89 -21.65
N ASP A 437 -20.28 10.89 -22.32
CA ASP A 437 -19.30 10.69 -23.40
C ASP A 437 -17.83 10.85 -22.98
N ARG A 438 -17.56 11.38 -21.79
CA ARG A 438 -16.22 11.74 -21.33
C ARG A 438 -15.99 11.25 -19.91
N THR A 439 -14.74 10.97 -19.59
CA THR A 439 -14.32 10.52 -18.27
C THR A 439 -13.01 11.17 -17.87
N SER A 440 -12.86 11.38 -16.56
CA SER A 440 -11.60 11.80 -15.95
C SER A 440 -11.10 10.70 -15.00
N GLU A 441 -9.80 10.49 -14.93
CA GLU A 441 -9.17 9.49 -14.05
C GLU A 441 -8.17 10.15 -13.08
N PHE A 442 -8.24 9.74 -11.81
CA PHE A 442 -7.29 10.19 -10.78
C PHE A 442 -6.21 9.12 -10.57
N CYS A 443 -4.95 9.54 -10.59
CA CYS A 443 -3.79 8.71 -10.34
C CYS A 443 -3.04 9.20 -9.10
N TYR A 444 -2.96 8.38 -8.06
CA TYR A 444 -2.29 8.74 -6.81
C TYR A 444 -1.47 7.59 -6.23
N ALA A 445 -0.61 7.88 -5.25
CA ALA A 445 0.16 6.90 -4.49
C ALA A 445 0.41 7.41 -3.06
N VAL A 446 1.65 7.32 -2.57
CA VAL A 446 2.02 7.66 -1.19
C VAL A 446 1.98 9.15 -0.86
N GLY A 447 1.80 10.04 -1.84
CA GLY A 447 1.60 11.47 -1.58
C GLY A 447 0.30 11.74 -0.84
N TRP A 448 -0.70 10.86 -0.95
CA TRP A 448 -1.96 10.95 -0.19
C TRP A 448 -2.05 10.05 1.03
N THR A 449 -1.38 8.90 1.02
CA THR A 449 -1.60 7.89 2.07
C THR A 449 -0.78 8.14 3.33
N GLN A 450 0.33 8.88 3.26
CA GLN A 450 1.28 9.06 4.36
C GLN A 450 1.03 10.37 5.13
N HIS A 451 -0.18 10.49 5.66
CA HIS A 451 -0.69 11.62 6.47
C HIS A 451 -1.61 11.09 7.57
N THR A 452 -1.79 11.86 8.65
CA THR A 452 -2.75 11.55 9.73
C THR A 452 -4.22 11.53 9.28
N VAL A 453 -4.51 11.98 8.05
CA VAL A 453 -5.83 12.03 7.41
C VAL A 453 -5.83 11.35 6.03
N GLY A 454 -4.90 10.42 5.79
CA GLY A 454 -4.66 9.84 4.47
C GLY A 454 -5.86 9.11 3.89
N ALA A 455 -6.67 8.43 4.72
CA ALA A 455 -7.91 7.80 4.27
C ALA A 455 -8.92 8.85 3.74
N GLN A 456 -8.98 10.02 4.38
CA GLN A 456 -9.89 11.10 4.02
C GLN A 456 -9.47 11.83 2.73
N TYR A 457 -8.16 11.92 2.44
CA TYR A 457 -7.67 12.44 1.15
C TYR A 457 -8.25 11.64 -0.02
N ILE A 458 -8.18 10.31 0.12
CA ILE A 458 -8.66 9.36 -0.87
C ILE A 458 -10.19 9.39 -0.97
N ARG A 459 -10.89 9.48 0.17
CA ARG A 459 -12.35 9.68 0.20
C ARG A 459 -12.78 10.94 -0.54
N THR A 460 -12.04 12.03 -0.44
CA THR A 460 -12.37 13.28 -1.14
C THR A 460 -12.34 13.07 -2.66
N ALA A 461 -11.33 12.36 -3.17
CA ALA A 461 -11.28 11.98 -4.58
C ALA A 461 -12.40 11.00 -4.99
N CYS A 462 -12.79 10.07 -4.10
CA CYS A 462 -13.92 9.18 -4.35
C CYS A 462 -15.24 9.94 -4.52
N ILE A 463 -15.51 10.90 -3.62
CA ILE A 463 -16.71 11.75 -3.68
C ILE A 463 -16.74 12.49 -5.02
N LEU A 464 -15.63 13.12 -5.39
CA LEU A 464 -15.52 13.83 -6.66
C LEU A 464 -15.75 12.92 -7.87
N GLN A 465 -15.13 11.73 -7.91
CA GLN A 465 -15.29 10.80 -9.02
C GLN A 465 -16.70 10.19 -9.12
N LEU A 466 -17.42 10.05 -8.00
CA LEU A 466 -18.83 9.67 -8.00
C LEU A 466 -19.73 10.81 -8.52
N LEU A 467 -19.48 12.05 -8.11
CA LEU A 467 -20.22 13.23 -8.59
C LEU A 467 -20.06 13.43 -10.11
N LEU A 468 -18.86 13.14 -10.64
CA LEU A 468 -18.58 13.22 -12.08
C LEU A 468 -19.00 11.96 -12.85
N GLY A 469 -19.48 10.91 -12.15
CA GLY A 469 -19.89 9.64 -12.75
C GLY A 469 -18.76 8.90 -13.47
N ASN A 470 -17.55 8.93 -12.92
CA ASN A 470 -16.35 8.35 -13.55
C ASN A 470 -16.08 6.90 -13.13
N ILE A 471 -16.64 6.42 -12.02
CA ILE A 471 -16.33 5.07 -11.50
C ILE A 471 -16.98 3.98 -12.35
N GLY A 472 -16.21 2.93 -12.68
CA GLY A 472 -16.66 1.78 -13.48
C GLY A 472 -16.64 1.99 -14.99
N ARG A 473 -16.15 3.13 -15.49
CA ARG A 473 -16.18 3.49 -16.91
C ARG A 473 -14.77 3.57 -17.53
N PRO A 474 -14.59 3.25 -18.83
CA PRO A 474 -13.28 3.34 -19.49
C PRO A 474 -12.65 4.74 -19.39
N GLY A 475 -11.38 4.80 -19.00
CA GLY A 475 -10.62 6.04 -18.81
C GLY A 475 -11.12 6.91 -17.65
N GLY A 476 -11.96 6.35 -16.79
CA GLY A 476 -12.44 6.94 -15.55
C GLY A 476 -11.80 6.26 -14.34
N GLY A 477 -12.52 6.19 -13.23
CA GLY A 477 -12.06 5.46 -12.05
C GLY A 477 -10.95 6.17 -11.27
N ILE A 478 -10.29 5.40 -10.40
CA ILE A 478 -9.17 5.85 -9.58
C ILE A 478 -8.06 4.80 -9.66
N GLN A 479 -6.93 5.20 -10.23
CA GLN A 479 -5.72 4.40 -10.32
C GLN A 479 -4.85 4.65 -9.09
N ALA A 480 -5.07 3.84 -8.04
CA ALA A 480 -4.28 3.87 -6.84
C ALA A 480 -2.96 3.10 -7.02
N LEU A 481 -1.95 3.78 -7.56
CA LEU A 481 -0.67 3.23 -8.00
C LEU A 481 0.10 2.59 -6.85
N ARG A 482 0.10 1.26 -6.84
CA ARG A 482 0.72 0.43 -5.80
C ARG A 482 2.25 0.55 -5.76
N GLY A 483 2.84 0.45 -4.56
CA GLY A 483 4.29 0.52 -4.30
C GLY A 483 5.09 -0.67 -4.84
N HIS A 484 5.38 -1.66 -3.99
CA HIS A 484 6.21 -2.83 -4.34
C HIS A 484 5.53 -3.78 -5.34
N ALA A 485 6.32 -4.59 -6.04
CA ALA A 485 5.88 -5.51 -7.09
C ALA A 485 4.68 -6.37 -6.69
N SER A 486 4.63 -6.83 -5.44
CA SER A 486 3.53 -7.62 -4.89
C SER A 486 2.86 -6.99 -3.67
N ILE A 487 2.90 -5.66 -3.51
CA ILE A 487 2.20 -5.00 -2.38
C ILE A 487 0.69 -5.26 -2.41
N GLN A 488 0.10 -5.41 -3.61
CA GLN A 488 -1.31 -5.78 -3.72
C GLN A 488 -1.50 -7.23 -3.27
N GLY A 489 -0.59 -8.12 -3.67
CA GLY A 489 -0.59 -9.53 -3.28
C GLY A 489 -0.44 -9.75 -1.79
N SER A 490 0.49 -9.02 -1.15
CA SER A 490 0.69 -9.05 0.30
C SER A 490 -0.39 -8.28 1.08
N SER A 491 -1.36 -7.66 0.41
CA SER A 491 -2.62 -7.17 1.03
C SER A 491 -3.77 -8.16 0.79
N ASP A 492 -3.80 -8.83 -0.36
CA ASP A 492 -4.79 -9.86 -0.71
C ASP A 492 -4.60 -11.14 0.13
N ILE A 493 -3.34 -11.51 0.34
CA ILE A 493 -2.85 -12.56 1.23
C ILE A 493 -2.04 -11.82 2.31
N PRO A 494 -2.73 -11.32 3.34
CA PRO A 494 -2.21 -10.26 4.18
C PRO A 494 -1.20 -10.80 5.17
N THR A 495 0.06 -10.44 4.99
CA THR A 495 1.02 -10.37 6.09
C THR A 495 0.78 -9.07 6.89
N LEU A 496 -0.46 -8.92 7.36
CA LEU A 496 -0.95 -7.81 8.20
C LEU A 496 -1.66 -8.38 9.43
N PHE A 497 -1.64 -7.63 10.53
CA PHE A 497 -2.09 -8.15 11.84
C PHE A 497 -3.61 -8.33 11.89
N ASN A 498 -4.36 -7.48 11.17
CA ASN A 498 -5.80 -7.31 11.26
C ASN A 498 -6.60 -8.12 10.22
N LEU A 499 -5.93 -8.80 9.29
CA LEU A 499 -6.58 -9.48 8.18
C LEU A 499 -6.09 -10.94 8.00
N LEU A 500 -6.97 -11.78 7.49
CA LEU A 500 -6.77 -13.12 6.94
C LEU A 500 -6.91 -13.06 5.40
N PRO A 501 -6.42 -14.06 4.66
CA PRO A 501 -6.50 -14.09 3.19
C PRO A 501 -7.89 -13.78 2.62
N GLY A 502 -7.91 -12.96 1.57
CA GLY A 502 -9.13 -12.46 0.97
C GLY A 502 -9.80 -11.37 1.79
N TYR A 503 -9.03 -10.64 2.60
CA TYR A 503 -9.50 -9.55 3.45
C TYR A 503 -10.59 -9.98 4.45
N ILE A 504 -10.54 -11.23 4.89
CA ILE A 504 -11.37 -11.70 6.00
C ILE A 504 -10.80 -11.05 7.28
N PRO A 505 -11.60 -10.46 8.17
CA PRO A 505 -11.06 -9.85 9.39
C PRO A 505 -10.43 -10.91 10.31
N MET A 506 -9.32 -10.56 10.96
CA MET A 506 -8.81 -11.35 12.09
C MET A 506 -9.78 -11.23 13.28
N PRO A 507 -10.01 -12.32 14.03
CA PRO A 507 -10.89 -12.25 15.17
C PRO A 507 -10.27 -11.50 16.35
N HIS A 508 -11.12 -10.88 17.16
CA HIS A 508 -10.72 -10.20 18.38
C HIS A 508 -11.22 -10.94 19.61
N ALA A 509 -10.58 -10.68 20.75
CA ALA A 509 -10.91 -11.34 21.98
C ALA A 509 -12.27 -10.85 22.48
N HIS A 510 -13.23 -11.76 22.59
CA HIS A 510 -14.54 -11.51 23.19
C HIS A 510 -14.96 -12.67 24.11
N LYS A 511 -15.80 -12.40 25.11
CA LYS A 511 -16.31 -13.44 26.02
C LYS A 511 -17.27 -14.38 25.30
N ASN A 512 -17.06 -15.69 25.47
CA ASN A 512 -17.90 -16.73 24.86
C ASN A 512 -18.00 -16.63 23.32
N GLU A 513 -16.94 -16.18 22.64
CA GLU A 513 -16.90 -16.11 21.18
C GLU A 513 -16.79 -17.51 20.57
N ASP A 514 -17.70 -17.79 19.64
CA ASP A 514 -17.75 -18.95 18.76
C ASP A 514 -17.79 -18.48 17.29
N LEU A 515 -17.71 -19.42 16.34
CA LEU A 515 -17.70 -19.09 14.93
C LEU A 515 -18.99 -18.38 14.48
N ASP A 516 -20.13 -18.77 15.02
CA ASP A 516 -21.43 -18.24 14.61
C ASP A 516 -21.55 -16.75 14.96
N LYS A 517 -21.16 -16.37 16.18
CA LYS A 517 -21.12 -14.96 16.61
C LYS A 517 -20.13 -14.14 15.81
N PHE A 518 -18.95 -14.69 15.51
CA PHE A 518 -17.97 -14.01 14.67
C PHE A 518 -18.54 -13.74 13.28
N ILE A 519 -19.13 -14.73 12.63
CA ILE A 519 -19.76 -14.58 11.31
C ILE A 519 -20.90 -13.57 11.34
N GLU A 520 -21.75 -13.60 12.36
CA GLU A 520 -22.85 -12.63 12.52
C GLU A 520 -22.32 -11.19 12.68
N ALA A 521 -21.19 -11.01 13.37
CA ALA A 521 -20.59 -9.70 13.56
C ALA A 521 -20.02 -9.11 12.27
N VAL A 522 -19.44 -9.94 11.39
CA VAL A 522 -18.63 -9.48 10.25
C VAL A 522 -19.25 -9.68 8.88
N ARG A 523 -20.37 -10.42 8.76
CA ARG A 523 -21.13 -10.53 7.51
C ARG A 523 -21.86 -9.23 7.18
N ALA A 524 -22.10 -8.98 5.90
CA ALA A 524 -23.01 -7.94 5.43
C ALA A 524 -24.40 -8.52 5.12
N ASP A 525 -25.46 -7.73 5.33
CA ASP A 525 -26.83 -8.18 5.04
C ASP A 525 -27.13 -8.25 3.53
N LYS A 526 -26.50 -7.39 2.73
CA LYS A 526 -26.62 -7.33 1.27
C LYS A 526 -25.24 -7.34 0.62
N GLY A 527 -25.16 -7.88 -0.59
CA GLY A 527 -23.91 -7.97 -1.34
C GLY A 527 -23.17 -9.28 -1.11
N PHE A 528 -22.00 -9.42 -1.75
CA PHE A 528 -21.23 -10.68 -1.70
C PHE A 528 -20.61 -10.98 -0.33
N TRP A 529 -20.46 -10.00 0.56
CA TRP A 529 -20.05 -10.23 1.95
C TRP A 529 -21.09 -10.94 2.81
N GLY A 530 -22.33 -11.12 2.33
CA GLY A 530 -23.28 -12.03 2.96
C GLY A 530 -22.81 -13.49 2.97
N ASN A 531 -21.87 -13.87 2.09
CA ASN A 531 -21.30 -15.21 2.00
C ASN A 531 -20.08 -15.43 2.92
N MET A 532 -19.86 -14.54 3.89
CA MET A 532 -18.70 -14.57 4.79
C MET A 532 -18.43 -15.96 5.39
N ARG A 533 -19.47 -16.70 5.80
CA ARG A 533 -19.30 -18.05 6.37
C ARG A 533 -18.65 -19.00 5.37
N SER A 534 -19.08 -18.99 4.11
CA SER A 534 -18.51 -19.86 3.08
C SER A 534 -17.04 -19.53 2.81
N TYR A 535 -16.68 -18.23 2.82
CA TYR A 535 -15.30 -17.77 2.66
C TYR A 535 -14.43 -18.21 3.84
N PHE A 536 -14.92 -17.98 5.06
CA PHE A 536 -14.21 -18.32 6.29
C PHE A 536 -14.01 -19.83 6.44
N VAL A 537 -15.09 -20.61 6.34
CA VAL A 537 -15.02 -22.08 6.47
C VAL A 537 -14.07 -22.67 5.43
N SER A 538 -14.13 -22.20 4.18
CA SER A 538 -13.22 -22.68 3.13
C SER A 538 -11.74 -22.35 3.42
N LEU A 539 -11.46 -21.18 4.01
CA LEU A 539 -10.11 -20.83 4.47
C LEU A 539 -9.65 -21.76 5.60
N MET A 540 -10.51 -22.02 6.59
CA MET A 540 -10.20 -22.94 7.68
C MET A 540 -9.92 -24.36 7.18
N LYS A 541 -10.70 -24.83 6.20
CA LYS A 541 -10.45 -26.12 5.53
C LYS A 541 -9.14 -26.14 4.75
N ALA A 542 -8.71 -25.03 4.14
CA ALA A 542 -7.38 -24.94 3.53
C ALA A 542 -6.26 -24.99 4.59
N TYR A 543 -6.44 -24.27 5.71
CA TYR A 543 -5.42 -24.17 6.75
C TYR A 543 -5.24 -25.45 7.56
N TRP A 544 -6.33 -26.14 7.94
CA TRP A 544 -6.28 -27.29 8.86
C TRP A 544 -6.88 -28.58 8.30
N GLY A 545 -7.29 -28.60 7.03
CA GLY A 545 -7.67 -29.83 6.33
C GLY A 545 -8.73 -30.63 7.08
N ASP A 546 -8.46 -31.91 7.34
CA ASP A 546 -9.36 -32.83 8.02
C ASP A 546 -9.60 -32.50 9.50
N ALA A 547 -8.70 -31.74 10.15
CA ALA A 547 -8.89 -31.32 11.54
C ALA A 547 -10.01 -30.27 11.69
N ALA A 548 -10.26 -29.47 10.65
CA ALA A 548 -11.36 -28.51 10.62
C ALA A 548 -12.69 -29.21 10.29
N THR A 549 -13.52 -29.43 11.30
CA THR A 549 -14.82 -30.13 11.19
C THR A 549 -15.95 -29.26 11.75
N ALA A 550 -17.20 -29.55 11.39
CA ALA A 550 -18.34 -28.83 11.98
C ALA A 550 -18.43 -29.00 13.51
N GLY A 551 -17.94 -30.10 14.08
CA GLY A 551 -18.01 -30.36 15.53
C GLY A 551 -17.02 -29.58 16.39
N ASN A 552 -16.07 -28.88 15.78
CA ASN A 552 -15.09 -28.04 16.45
C ASN A 552 -14.99 -26.65 15.81
N ASP A 553 -16.11 -26.15 15.27
CA ASP A 553 -16.22 -24.86 14.59
C ASP A 553 -15.12 -24.66 13.53
N TYR A 554 -14.79 -25.72 12.81
CA TYR A 554 -13.75 -25.75 11.79
C TYR A 554 -12.40 -25.23 12.30
N CYS A 555 -12.02 -25.58 13.54
CA CYS A 555 -10.79 -25.08 14.17
C CYS A 555 -10.76 -23.56 14.39
N PHE A 556 -11.91 -22.88 14.50
CA PHE A 556 -11.96 -21.44 14.81
C PHE A 556 -11.08 -21.09 16.02
N ASP A 557 -11.07 -21.95 17.04
CA ASP A 557 -10.30 -21.78 18.28
C ASP A 557 -8.77 -21.91 18.12
N HIS A 558 -8.30 -22.39 16.96
CA HIS A 558 -6.88 -22.41 16.62
C HIS A 558 -6.35 -21.03 16.21
N LEU A 559 -7.23 -20.09 15.84
CA LEU A 559 -6.83 -18.72 15.51
C LEU A 559 -6.52 -17.91 16.76
N PRO A 560 -5.40 -17.15 16.77
CA PRO A 560 -5.14 -16.18 17.83
C PRO A 560 -6.11 -15.01 17.75
N ARG A 561 -6.38 -14.36 18.89
CA ARG A 561 -7.28 -13.21 18.98
C ARG A 561 -6.52 -11.91 19.22
N LEU A 562 -6.96 -10.85 18.56
CA LEU A 562 -6.45 -9.50 18.74
C LEU A 562 -7.08 -8.84 19.97
N THR A 563 -6.33 -7.97 20.66
CA THR A 563 -6.85 -7.17 21.80
C THR A 563 -6.70 -5.67 21.56
N GLY A 564 -6.37 -5.27 20.33
CA GLY A 564 -6.09 -3.89 19.96
C GLY A 564 -5.24 -3.82 18.70
N SER A 565 -4.52 -2.71 18.55
CA SER A 565 -3.52 -2.57 17.49
C SER A 565 -2.31 -3.46 17.77
N HIS A 566 -1.83 -4.13 16.74
CA HIS A 566 -0.57 -4.86 16.74
C HIS A 566 0.29 -4.44 15.54
N SER A 567 0.19 -3.16 15.15
CA SER A 567 0.88 -2.59 14.00
C SER A 567 2.41 -2.61 14.15
N THR A 568 3.12 -2.30 13.07
CA THR A 568 4.59 -2.19 13.13
C THR A 568 5.09 -1.15 14.13
N TYR A 569 4.32 -0.09 14.43
CA TYR A 569 4.73 0.93 15.39
C TYR A 569 4.47 0.49 16.83
N ASP A 570 3.34 -0.17 17.10
CA ASP A 570 3.09 -0.82 18.39
C ASP A 570 4.13 -1.93 18.66
N THR A 571 4.54 -2.64 17.61
CA THR A 571 5.62 -3.64 17.70
C THR A 571 6.93 -3.01 18.17
N VAL A 572 7.31 -1.83 17.67
CA VAL A 572 8.53 -1.13 18.13
C VAL A 572 8.41 -0.70 19.58
N LEU A 573 7.23 -0.26 20.02
CA LEU A 573 7.00 0.05 21.44
C LEU A 573 7.12 -1.21 22.31
N ASN A 574 6.53 -2.32 21.88
CA ASN A 574 6.65 -3.62 22.55
C ASN A 574 8.10 -4.11 22.60
N GLN A 575 8.92 -3.82 21.59
CA GLN A 575 10.36 -4.13 21.62
C GLN A 575 11.08 -3.29 22.67
N LEU A 576 10.84 -1.97 22.70
CA LEU A 576 11.43 -1.07 23.68
C LEU A 576 11.02 -1.43 25.12
N ASP A 577 9.79 -1.88 25.31
CA ASP A 577 9.25 -2.28 26.62
C ASP A 577 9.60 -3.75 26.98
N GLY A 578 10.35 -4.47 26.12
CA GLY A 578 10.82 -5.85 26.36
C GLY A 578 9.75 -6.94 26.24
N VAL A 579 8.56 -6.61 25.72
CA VAL A 579 7.46 -7.54 25.44
C VAL A 579 7.76 -8.39 24.20
N CYS A 580 8.21 -7.75 23.11
CA CYS A 580 8.57 -8.41 21.88
C CYS A 580 10.07 -8.78 21.91
N LYS A 581 10.37 -10.08 21.88
CA LYS A 581 11.73 -10.62 22.09
C LYS A 581 12.40 -11.08 20.80
N GLY A 582 11.60 -11.56 19.84
CA GLY A 582 12.05 -12.15 18.58
C GLY A 582 11.50 -11.41 17.38
N TYR A 583 12.33 -11.16 16.36
CA TYR A 583 11.90 -10.40 15.19
C TYR A 583 12.40 -10.97 13.87
N PHE A 584 11.48 -11.25 12.95
CA PHE A 584 11.78 -11.61 11.57
C PHE A 584 11.67 -10.39 10.66
N LEU A 585 12.71 -10.13 9.87
CA LEU A 585 12.74 -9.15 8.80
C LEU A 585 12.85 -9.88 7.46
N MET A 586 11.74 -9.92 6.72
CA MET A 586 11.59 -10.70 5.48
C MET A 586 11.58 -9.76 4.27
N GLY A 587 12.77 -9.37 3.80
CA GLY A 587 12.91 -8.42 2.69
C GLY A 587 12.43 -7.00 3.04
N GLU A 588 12.71 -6.53 4.26
CA GLU A 588 12.35 -5.19 4.72
C GLU A 588 13.45 -4.56 5.60
N ASN A 589 13.55 -3.23 5.57
CA ASN A 589 14.59 -2.46 6.25
C ASN A 589 14.01 -1.30 7.09
N PRO A 590 13.40 -1.59 8.27
CA PRO A 590 12.81 -0.55 9.13
C PRO A 590 13.82 0.49 9.65
N ALA A 591 15.12 0.17 9.69
CA ALA A 591 16.16 1.12 10.06
C ALA A 591 16.32 2.30 9.09
N VAL A 592 15.67 2.25 7.92
CA VAL A 592 15.60 3.33 6.92
C VAL A 592 14.15 3.62 6.51
N GLY A 593 13.36 2.58 6.21
CA GLY A 593 12.05 2.71 5.54
C GLY A 593 10.90 3.21 6.41
N SER A 594 11.01 3.05 7.74
CA SER A 594 9.96 3.41 8.70
C SER A 594 10.25 4.73 9.39
N ALA A 595 9.19 5.44 9.81
CA ALA A 595 9.28 6.70 10.54
C ALA A 595 10.05 6.51 11.85
N ASN A 596 10.78 7.57 12.21
CA ASN A 596 11.65 7.62 13.37
C ASN A 596 12.65 6.44 13.38
N SER A 597 13.55 6.44 12.39
CA SER A 597 14.53 5.36 12.19
C SER A 597 15.37 5.08 13.45
N ARG A 598 15.62 6.09 14.30
CA ARG A 598 16.26 5.94 15.61
C ARG A 598 15.47 5.02 16.53
N MET A 599 14.17 5.24 16.72
CA MET A 599 13.34 4.35 17.55
C MET A 599 13.30 2.92 17.04
N GLN A 600 13.31 2.72 15.71
CA GLN A 600 13.35 1.38 15.11
C GLN A 600 14.62 0.63 15.52
N ARG A 601 15.78 1.30 15.49
CA ARG A 601 17.06 0.71 15.90
C ARG A 601 17.15 0.47 17.41
N LEU A 602 16.61 1.38 18.22
CA LEU A 602 16.51 1.19 19.67
C LEU A 602 15.58 0.02 20.04
N GLY A 603 14.48 -0.17 19.30
CA GLY A 603 13.62 -1.36 19.44
C GLY A 603 14.41 -2.64 19.14
N MET A 604 15.10 -2.69 18.00
CA MET A 604 15.93 -3.84 17.65
C MET A 604 17.06 -4.12 18.66
N ALA A 605 17.58 -3.08 19.34
CA ALA A 605 18.56 -3.21 20.42
C ALA A 605 18.06 -3.94 21.67
N ASN A 606 16.74 -3.99 21.88
CA ASN A 606 16.12 -4.63 23.02
C ASN A 606 15.63 -6.06 22.73
N LEU A 607 15.80 -6.57 21.51
CA LEU A 607 15.46 -7.94 21.15
C LEU A 607 16.41 -8.95 21.78
N GLU A 608 15.91 -10.15 22.09
CA GLU A 608 16.75 -11.32 22.38
C GLU A 608 17.36 -11.88 21.10
N TRP A 609 16.58 -11.95 20.01
CA TRP A 609 17.05 -12.47 18.72
C TRP A 609 16.35 -11.83 17.53
N GLN A 610 17.06 -11.79 16.41
CA GLN A 610 16.60 -11.22 15.14
C GLN A 610 17.02 -12.12 13.97
N VAL A 611 16.11 -12.33 13.03
CA VAL A 611 16.37 -13.01 11.75
C VAL A 611 16.17 -12.00 10.63
N VAL A 612 17.19 -11.82 9.79
CA VAL A 612 17.14 -10.95 8.61
C VAL A 612 17.30 -11.80 7.35
N ARG A 613 16.37 -11.63 6.42
CA ARG A 613 16.41 -12.23 5.08
C ARG A 613 16.46 -11.15 4.04
N ASP A 614 17.59 -11.04 3.34
CA ASP A 614 17.83 -10.02 2.32
C ASP A 614 18.94 -10.50 1.36
N PHE A 615 19.20 -9.73 0.29
CA PHE A 615 20.30 -9.96 -0.63
C PHE A 615 21.63 -9.45 -0.08
N SER A 616 21.59 -8.33 0.65
CA SER A 616 22.77 -7.60 1.12
C SER A 616 22.65 -7.27 2.61
N LEU A 617 23.77 -6.90 3.25
CA LEU A 617 23.78 -6.48 4.65
C LEU A 617 23.20 -5.05 4.79
N VAL A 618 21.88 -4.95 4.71
CA VAL A 618 21.12 -3.70 4.93
C VAL A 618 21.30 -3.16 6.35
N GLU A 619 20.87 -1.92 6.59
CA GLU A 619 21.03 -1.24 7.89
C GLU A 619 20.36 -2.04 9.03
N SER A 620 19.18 -2.63 8.79
CA SER A 620 18.55 -3.49 9.79
C SER A 620 19.31 -4.78 10.12
N ALA A 621 20.30 -5.18 9.32
CA ALA A 621 21.20 -6.29 9.67
C ALA A 621 22.41 -5.82 10.49
N THR A 622 22.76 -4.54 10.45
CA THR A 622 24.07 -4.01 10.88
C THR A 622 24.00 -2.87 11.89
N TRP A 623 22.80 -2.42 12.28
CA TRP A 623 22.57 -1.33 13.24
C TRP A 623 23.38 -1.45 14.55
N TRP A 624 23.64 -2.67 15.02
CA TRP A 624 24.43 -2.97 16.22
C TRP A 624 25.92 -2.66 16.07
N LYS A 625 26.40 -2.46 14.84
CA LYS A 625 27.79 -2.19 14.47
C LYS A 625 28.00 -0.76 13.96
N ASP A 626 27.14 -0.27 13.08
CA ASP A 626 27.35 0.99 12.34
C ASP A 626 26.17 1.98 12.41
N GLY A 627 25.17 1.67 13.25
CA GLY A 627 24.04 2.57 13.52
C GLY A 627 24.51 3.94 14.06
N PRO A 628 23.79 5.04 13.76
CA PRO A 628 24.07 6.37 14.30
C PRO A 628 24.26 6.39 15.82
N GLU A 629 23.52 5.56 16.55
CA GLU A 629 23.54 5.50 18.01
C GLU A 629 24.87 4.92 18.57
N ILE A 630 25.60 4.15 17.75
CA ILE A 630 26.97 3.72 18.08
C ILE A 630 27.94 4.90 18.02
N GLU A 631 27.76 5.77 17.02
CA GLU A 631 28.61 6.96 16.83
C GLU A 631 28.32 8.03 17.90
N THR A 632 27.05 8.23 18.29
CA THR A 632 26.68 9.12 19.39
C THR A 632 27.12 8.58 20.74
N GLY A 633 27.30 7.27 20.88
CA GLY A 633 27.62 6.61 22.14
C GLY A 633 26.39 6.31 23.01
N GLU A 634 25.19 6.47 22.45
CA GLU A 634 23.93 6.04 23.08
C GLU A 634 23.82 4.51 23.14
N LEU A 635 24.42 3.83 22.16
CA LEU A 635 24.60 2.38 22.15
C LEU A 635 26.08 2.03 22.06
N ARG A 636 26.43 0.84 22.57
CA ARG A 636 27.77 0.24 22.42
C ARG A 636 27.61 -1.20 21.97
N THR A 637 28.27 -1.58 20.88
CA THR A 637 28.16 -2.92 20.29
C THR A 637 28.36 -4.07 21.28
N GLU A 638 29.29 -3.90 22.21
CA GLU A 638 29.65 -4.89 23.24
C GLU A 638 28.63 -4.99 24.39
N ASP A 639 27.70 -4.05 24.50
CA ASP A 639 26.62 -4.05 25.49
C ASP A 639 25.30 -4.58 24.89
N ILE A 640 25.22 -4.75 23.57
CA ILE A 640 24.02 -5.21 22.86
C ILE A 640 23.91 -6.73 22.89
N GLY A 641 22.87 -7.24 23.54
CA GLY A 641 22.61 -8.68 23.71
C GLY A 641 21.93 -9.38 22.54
N THR A 642 21.38 -8.66 21.56
CA THR A 642 20.57 -9.24 20.47
C THR A 642 21.36 -10.24 19.61
N GLU A 643 20.93 -11.50 19.60
CA GLU A 643 21.44 -12.54 18.70
C GLU A 643 20.93 -12.30 17.27
N VAL A 644 21.79 -12.13 16.26
CA VAL A 644 21.34 -11.82 14.89
C VAL A 644 21.73 -12.93 13.91
N PHE A 645 20.77 -13.36 13.10
CA PHE A 645 20.97 -14.29 12.00
C PHE A 645 20.68 -13.57 10.68
N PHE A 646 21.56 -13.73 9.71
CA PHE A 646 21.34 -13.26 8.34
C PHE A 646 21.31 -14.46 7.40
N PHE A 647 20.18 -14.63 6.70
CA PHE A 647 19.99 -15.69 5.70
C PHE A 647 19.90 -15.08 4.30
N PRO A 648 20.81 -15.43 3.37
CA PRO A 648 20.79 -14.90 2.02
C PRO A 648 19.54 -15.31 1.25
N ALA A 649 18.84 -14.35 0.63
CA ALA A 649 17.61 -14.58 -0.13
C ALA A 649 17.86 -14.91 -1.62
N ALA A 650 16.99 -15.73 -2.20
CA ALA A 650 16.95 -15.98 -3.64
C ALA A 650 16.33 -14.77 -4.37
N ALA A 651 16.91 -14.40 -5.50
CA ALA A 651 16.38 -13.34 -6.35
C ALA A 651 15.17 -13.82 -7.16
N HIS A 652 14.39 -12.89 -7.72
CA HIS A 652 13.24 -13.20 -8.59
C HIS A 652 13.56 -14.09 -9.81
N THR A 653 14.83 -14.17 -10.25
CA THR A 653 15.23 -15.08 -11.34
C THR A 653 15.56 -16.48 -10.87
N GLU A 654 15.50 -16.76 -9.57
CA GLU A 654 15.95 -18.02 -8.98
C GLU A 654 14.87 -18.76 -8.19
N LYS A 655 13.65 -18.24 -8.27
CA LYS A 655 12.44 -18.82 -7.69
C LYS A 655 11.28 -18.59 -8.66
N ALA A 656 10.29 -19.46 -8.57
CA ALA A 656 9.04 -19.32 -9.31
C ALA A 656 7.91 -18.98 -8.35
N GLY A 657 6.94 -18.22 -8.83
CA GLY A 657 5.81 -17.78 -8.03
C GLY A 657 5.00 -16.73 -8.76
N SER A 658 4.14 -16.03 -8.03
CA SER A 658 3.33 -14.96 -8.58
C SER A 658 3.45 -13.65 -7.82
N PHE A 659 3.46 -12.56 -8.58
CA PHE A 659 3.25 -11.21 -8.05
C PHE A 659 1.86 -10.72 -8.41
N THR A 660 1.21 -10.01 -7.47
CA THR A 660 0.01 -9.25 -7.80
C THR A 660 0.33 -7.77 -7.90
N ASN A 661 0.21 -7.24 -9.12
CA ASN A 661 0.59 -5.87 -9.43
C ASN A 661 -0.56 -4.86 -9.19
N THR A 662 -0.34 -3.58 -9.48
CA THR A 662 -1.34 -2.50 -9.32
C THR A 662 -2.61 -2.72 -10.15
N ASN A 663 -2.52 -3.53 -11.21
CA ASN A 663 -3.64 -3.86 -12.09
C ASN A 663 -4.52 -5.00 -11.56
N ARG A 664 -4.22 -5.50 -10.34
CA ARG A 664 -4.76 -6.74 -9.74
C ARG A 664 -4.38 -8.00 -10.52
N TYR A 665 -3.42 -7.94 -11.44
CA TYR A 665 -2.99 -9.10 -12.21
C TYR A 665 -2.09 -9.96 -11.32
N VAL A 666 -2.56 -11.16 -11.01
CA VAL A 666 -1.73 -12.26 -10.52
C VAL A 666 -0.91 -12.74 -11.71
N GLN A 667 0.37 -12.38 -11.75
CA GLN A 667 1.29 -12.70 -12.85
C GLN A 667 2.33 -13.71 -12.41
N TRP A 668 2.36 -14.86 -13.07
CA TRP A 668 3.37 -15.88 -12.84
C TRP A 668 4.72 -15.50 -13.45
N HIS A 669 5.79 -15.83 -12.73
CA HIS A 669 7.18 -15.77 -13.18
C HIS A 669 7.89 -17.10 -12.86
N GLN A 670 8.87 -17.45 -13.68
CA GLN A 670 9.59 -18.72 -13.60
C GLN A 670 11.03 -18.52 -13.10
N ALA A 671 11.55 -19.52 -12.39
CA ALA A 671 12.96 -19.59 -12.05
C ALA A 671 13.79 -19.86 -13.31
N ALA A 672 14.85 -19.07 -13.50
CA ALA A 672 15.79 -19.22 -14.61
C ALA A 672 17.02 -20.08 -14.24
N ARG A 673 17.34 -20.18 -12.96
CA ARG A 673 18.38 -21.04 -12.39
C ARG A 673 18.10 -21.33 -10.92
N GLU A 674 18.75 -22.33 -10.34
CA GLU A 674 18.74 -22.50 -8.89
C GLU A 674 19.67 -21.46 -8.21
N PRO A 675 19.39 -21.01 -6.98
CA PRO A 675 20.26 -20.08 -6.25
C PRO A 675 21.66 -20.66 -5.94
N ASP A 676 22.65 -19.77 -5.87
CA ASP A 676 24.03 -20.10 -5.48
C ASP A 676 24.21 -20.23 -3.96
N GLY A 677 25.12 -21.12 -3.56
CA GLY A 677 25.52 -21.30 -2.17
C GLY A 677 24.37 -21.69 -1.24
N GLU A 678 24.25 -20.97 -0.13
CA GLU A 678 23.24 -21.16 0.92
C GLU A 678 22.01 -20.26 0.70
N ALA A 679 21.94 -19.51 -0.41
CA ALA A 679 20.76 -18.71 -0.75
C ALA A 679 19.54 -19.60 -1.00
N ARG A 680 18.37 -19.20 -0.49
CA ARG A 680 17.10 -19.92 -0.62
C ARG A 680 15.94 -18.96 -0.87
N SER A 681 14.86 -19.41 -1.50
CA SER A 681 13.62 -18.65 -1.56
C SER A 681 13.04 -18.44 -0.15
N ASP A 682 12.09 -17.52 0.01
CA ASP A 682 11.36 -17.38 1.27
C ASP A 682 10.34 -18.51 1.44
N LEU A 683 9.87 -19.08 0.33
CA LEU A 683 9.00 -20.26 0.33
C LEU A 683 9.70 -21.46 0.97
N TRP A 684 10.93 -21.73 0.55
CA TRP A 684 11.81 -22.74 1.13
C TRP A 684 12.02 -22.50 2.61
N PHE A 685 12.43 -21.27 2.98
CA PHE A 685 12.76 -20.93 4.37
C PHE A 685 11.58 -21.19 5.30
N MET A 686 10.40 -20.70 4.94
CA MET A 686 9.21 -20.86 5.78
C MET A 686 8.75 -22.30 5.86
N TYR A 687 8.72 -23.03 4.73
CA TYR A 687 8.33 -24.43 4.70
C TYR A 687 9.24 -25.29 5.60
N HIS A 688 10.55 -25.13 5.44
CA HIS A 688 11.57 -25.92 6.12
C HIS A 688 11.73 -25.54 7.60
N LEU A 689 11.51 -24.27 7.97
CA LEU A 689 11.38 -23.84 9.37
C LEU A 689 10.15 -24.48 10.03
N GLY A 690 9.01 -24.44 9.35
CA GLY A 690 7.77 -25.07 9.81
C GLY A 690 7.93 -26.58 10.02
N ARG A 691 8.58 -27.29 9.09
CA ARG A 691 8.87 -28.73 9.23
C ARG A 691 9.72 -29.04 10.46
N ARG A 692 10.80 -28.28 10.69
CA ARG A 692 11.70 -28.49 11.84
C ARG A 692 10.98 -28.27 13.16
N ILE A 693 10.15 -27.22 13.25
CA ILE A 693 9.36 -26.94 14.45
C ILE A 693 8.31 -28.04 14.69
N ARG A 694 7.57 -28.45 13.66
CA ARG A 694 6.58 -29.54 13.76
C ARG A 694 7.23 -30.85 14.19
N GLU A 695 8.38 -31.20 13.62
CA GLU A 695 9.13 -32.41 14.00
C GLU A 695 9.54 -32.38 15.48
N ARG A 696 10.03 -31.23 15.97
CA ARG A 696 10.39 -31.05 17.39
C ARG A 696 9.18 -31.09 18.34
N LEU A 697 7.98 -30.79 17.84
CA LEU A 697 6.73 -30.77 18.60
C LEU A 697 5.87 -32.02 18.37
N LYS A 698 6.26 -32.98 17.52
CA LYS A 698 5.41 -34.09 17.07
C LYS A 698 4.82 -34.95 18.20
N ASP A 699 5.55 -35.08 19.30
CA ASP A 699 5.16 -35.86 20.48
C ASP A 699 4.50 -34.99 21.56
N SER A 700 4.36 -33.68 21.30
CA SER A 700 3.69 -32.76 22.21
C SER A 700 2.23 -33.12 22.35
N ARG A 701 1.76 -33.10 23.60
CA ARG A 701 0.34 -33.28 23.96
C ARG A 701 -0.28 -31.99 24.49
N ASP A 702 0.50 -30.91 24.48
CA ASP A 702 0.02 -29.62 24.93
C ASP A 702 -0.99 -29.07 23.92
N PRO A 703 -2.22 -28.72 24.35
CA PRO A 703 -3.20 -28.08 23.47
C PRO A 703 -2.66 -26.86 22.75
N VAL A 704 -1.71 -26.12 23.34
CA VAL A 704 -1.12 -24.94 22.68
C VAL A 704 -0.35 -25.31 21.42
N ASP A 705 0.19 -26.53 21.32
CA ASP A 705 0.97 -26.95 20.14
C ASP A 705 0.07 -27.52 19.02
N ARG A 706 -1.22 -27.74 19.28
CA ARG A 706 -2.13 -28.35 18.30
C ARG A 706 -2.29 -27.55 16.99
N PRO A 707 -2.49 -26.23 17.00
CA PRO A 707 -2.60 -25.47 15.77
C PRO A 707 -1.43 -25.67 14.80
N LEU A 708 -0.21 -25.87 15.31
CA LEU A 708 1.01 -26.13 14.52
C LEU A 708 1.10 -27.57 14.00
N LEU A 709 0.63 -28.53 14.79
CA LEU A 709 0.66 -29.94 14.40
C LEU A 709 -0.42 -30.24 13.37
N ASP A 710 -1.60 -29.62 13.52
CA ASP A 710 -2.78 -29.86 12.70
C ASP A 710 -2.78 -29.04 11.39
N VAL A 711 -1.97 -27.99 11.26
CA VAL A 711 -1.94 -27.15 10.05
C VAL A 711 -1.48 -27.97 8.83
N THR A 712 -2.20 -27.84 7.72
CA THR A 712 -1.85 -28.42 6.43
C THR A 712 -0.50 -27.87 5.99
N TRP A 713 0.52 -28.72 5.86
CA TRP A 713 1.88 -28.28 5.57
C TRP A 713 2.62 -29.21 4.60
N ASP A 714 1.89 -30.12 3.95
CA ASP A 714 2.47 -31.15 3.09
C ASP A 714 2.47 -30.68 1.64
N TYR A 715 3.50 -29.92 1.28
CA TYR A 715 3.75 -29.48 -0.09
C TYR A 715 4.78 -30.39 -0.77
N PRO A 716 4.60 -30.76 -2.05
CA PRO A 716 5.62 -31.46 -2.81
C PRO A 716 6.85 -30.57 -2.95
N THR A 717 8.04 -31.19 -2.94
CA THR A 717 9.31 -30.50 -3.12
C THR A 717 10.00 -30.95 -4.39
N GLU A 718 10.78 -30.06 -4.98
CA GLU A 718 11.42 -30.21 -6.29
C GLU A 718 12.91 -29.82 -6.22
N GLY A 719 13.70 -30.32 -7.17
CA GLY A 719 15.12 -29.96 -7.34
C GLY A 719 16.05 -30.47 -6.24
N ARG A 720 17.32 -30.04 -6.29
CA ARG A 720 18.35 -30.49 -5.33
C ARG A 720 18.17 -29.86 -3.94
N LEU A 721 17.49 -28.72 -3.91
CA LEU A 721 17.30 -27.92 -2.70
C LEU A 721 16.07 -28.36 -1.91
N GLU A 722 15.26 -29.29 -2.43
CA GLU A 722 13.92 -29.59 -1.88
C GLU A 722 13.06 -28.31 -1.80
N GLU A 723 13.00 -27.56 -2.90
CA GLU A 723 12.20 -26.35 -3.05
C GLU A 723 10.70 -26.71 -3.05
N PRO A 724 9.85 -26.14 -2.18
CA PRO A 724 8.42 -26.39 -2.21
C PRO A 724 7.79 -25.92 -3.53
N SER A 725 6.84 -26.69 -4.07
CA SER A 725 6.17 -26.33 -5.32
C SER A 725 5.24 -25.14 -5.15
N ALA A 726 5.64 -23.98 -5.67
CA ALA A 726 4.81 -22.77 -5.68
C ALA A 726 3.46 -23.01 -6.41
N GLU A 727 3.42 -23.86 -7.44
CA GLU A 727 2.18 -24.22 -8.15
C GLU A 727 1.19 -24.97 -7.24
N ALA A 728 1.69 -25.83 -6.35
CA ALA A 728 0.85 -26.52 -5.37
C ALA A 728 0.27 -25.53 -4.34
N VAL A 729 1.06 -24.55 -3.91
CA VAL A 729 0.61 -23.48 -3.02
C VAL A 729 -0.44 -22.60 -3.72
N LEU A 730 -0.22 -22.19 -4.97
CA LEU A 730 -1.20 -21.43 -5.75
C LEU A 730 -2.51 -22.22 -5.93
N ALA A 731 -2.43 -23.54 -6.06
CA ALA A 731 -3.60 -24.39 -6.16
C ALA A 731 -4.38 -24.51 -4.84
N GLU A 732 -3.71 -24.53 -3.69
CA GLU A 732 -4.38 -24.38 -2.38
C GLU A 732 -5.02 -22.99 -2.22
N ILE A 733 -4.32 -21.93 -2.63
CA ILE A 733 -4.84 -20.55 -2.64
C ILE A 733 -6.13 -20.48 -3.47
N ASN A 734 -6.16 -21.11 -4.65
CA ASN A 734 -7.35 -21.20 -5.49
C ASN A 734 -8.50 -21.97 -4.81
N GLY A 735 -8.20 -23.17 -4.32
CA GLY A 735 -9.18 -24.04 -3.66
C GLY A 735 -9.72 -25.19 -4.50
N TYR A 736 -10.38 -26.12 -3.80
CA TYR A 736 -10.90 -27.40 -4.30
C TYR A 736 -12.31 -27.70 -3.78
N ASP A 737 -13.07 -28.47 -4.56
CA ASP A 737 -14.32 -29.11 -4.12
C ASP A 737 -14.08 -30.39 -3.29
N ALA A 738 -15.16 -31.01 -2.83
CA ALA A 738 -15.11 -32.22 -1.99
C ALA A 738 -14.49 -33.44 -2.70
N ASP A 739 -14.46 -33.45 -4.03
CA ASP A 739 -13.86 -34.50 -4.85
C ASP A 739 -12.39 -34.19 -5.19
N GLY A 740 -11.84 -33.09 -4.66
CA GLY A 740 -10.47 -32.64 -4.93
C GLY A 740 -10.30 -31.97 -6.30
N ARG A 741 -11.39 -31.55 -6.96
CA ARG A 741 -11.31 -30.83 -8.24
C ARG A 741 -11.12 -29.33 -8.01
N PRO A 742 -10.29 -28.64 -8.83
CA PRO A 742 -10.10 -27.19 -8.71
C PRO A 742 -11.41 -26.42 -8.87
N LEU A 743 -11.66 -25.46 -7.99
CA LEU A 743 -12.76 -24.53 -8.12
C LEU A 743 -12.47 -23.51 -9.24
N THR A 744 -13.51 -23.12 -9.97
CA THR A 744 -13.44 -22.15 -11.08
C THR A 744 -13.87 -20.74 -10.68
N GLY A 745 -14.49 -20.59 -9.51
CA GLY A 745 -14.83 -19.28 -8.97
C GLY A 745 -15.39 -19.31 -7.55
N TYR A 746 -15.28 -18.19 -6.84
CA TYR A 746 -15.69 -18.07 -5.45
C TYR A 746 -17.19 -18.28 -5.21
N GLN A 747 -18.03 -18.23 -6.26
CA GLN A 747 -19.46 -18.54 -6.14
C GLN A 747 -19.73 -20.02 -5.83
N GLN A 748 -18.72 -20.90 -5.96
CA GLN A 748 -18.84 -22.32 -5.65
C GLN A 748 -18.52 -22.67 -4.20
N LEU A 749 -17.99 -21.70 -3.42
CA LEU A 749 -17.62 -21.92 -2.02
C LEU A 749 -18.86 -22.19 -1.16
N LYS A 750 -18.72 -23.11 -0.21
CA LYS A 750 -19.79 -23.56 0.69
C LYS A 750 -19.37 -23.41 2.15
N ASP A 751 -20.35 -23.35 3.04
CA ASP A 751 -20.18 -23.21 4.49
C ASP A 751 -20.23 -24.54 5.27
N ASP A 752 -20.43 -25.65 4.57
CA ASP A 752 -20.55 -27.01 5.14
C ASP A 752 -19.20 -27.75 5.27
N GLY A 753 -18.10 -27.08 4.93
CA GLY A 753 -16.75 -27.65 4.94
C GLY A 753 -16.43 -28.54 3.74
N SER A 754 -17.30 -28.63 2.74
CA SER A 754 -17.08 -29.42 1.52
C SER A 754 -16.20 -28.72 0.48
N THR A 755 -15.82 -27.46 0.72
CA THR A 755 -14.86 -26.70 -0.10
C THR A 755 -13.66 -26.25 0.74
N SER A 756 -12.49 -26.19 0.12
CA SER A 756 -11.29 -25.57 0.68
C SER A 756 -10.82 -24.46 -0.25
N CYS A 757 -10.35 -23.33 0.28
CA CYS A 757 -9.86 -22.21 -0.52
C CYS A 757 -8.98 -21.29 0.33
N GLY A 758 -7.69 -21.18 -0.02
CA GLY A 758 -6.73 -20.37 0.74
C GLY A 758 -6.89 -18.86 0.58
N CYS A 759 -7.53 -18.39 -0.50
CA CYS A 759 -7.88 -16.98 -0.67
C CYS A 759 -9.08 -16.84 -1.62
N TRP A 760 -10.26 -16.51 -1.10
CA TRP A 760 -11.50 -16.56 -1.89
C TRP A 760 -11.49 -15.64 -3.12
N ILE A 761 -10.86 -14.47 -3.05
CA ILE A 761 -10.75 -13.56 -4.21
C ILE A 761 -9.86 -14.12 -5.33
N TYR A 762 -8.97 -15.07 -5.04
CA TYR A 762 -8.13 -15.75 -6.03
C TYR A 762 -8.76 -17.06 -6.54
N CYS A 763 -9.91 -17.47 -6.00
CA CYS A 763 -10.65 -18.63 -6.51
C CYS A 763 -11.04 -18.40 -7.98
N GLY A 764 -10.52 -19.26 -8.86
CA GLY A 764 -10.55 -19.15 -10.32
C GLY A 764 -9.17 -18.99 -10.97
N VAL A 765 -8.11 -18.66 -10.22
CA VAL A 765 -6.73 -18.56 -10.75
C VAL A 765 -6.18 -19.92 -11.22
N ARG A 766 -6.74 -21.03 -10.73
CA ARG A 766 -6.46 -22.41 -11.16
C ARG A 766 -7.67 -23.09 -11.80
N ALA A 767 -8.60 -22.31 -12.38
CA ALA A 767 -9.75 -22.85 -13.09
C ALA A 767 -9.33 -23.90 -14.13
N ASP A 768 -10.09 -25.00 -14.20
CA ASP A 768 -9.85 -26.18 -15.04
C ASP A 768 -8.51 -26.89 -14.77
N GLY A 769 -7.88 -26.62 -13.61
CA GLY A 769 -6.56 -27.16 -13.27
C GLY A 769 -5.39 -26.46 -14.00
N VAL A 770 -5.65 -25.34 -14.68
CA VAL A 770 -4.67 -24.57 -15.45
C VAL A 770 -4.21 -23.35 -14.65
N ASN A 771 -2.91 -23.07 -14.62
CA ASN A 771 -2.38 -21.82 -14.06
C ASN A 771 -2.78 -20.61 -14.93
N GLN A 772 -3.86 -19.93 -14.56
CA GLN A 772 -4.35 -18.75 -15.28
C GLN A 772 -3.41 -17.55 -15.11
N ALA A 773 -2.65 -17.48 -14.01
CA ALA A 773 -1.63 -16.45 -13.79
C ALA A 773 -0.46 -16.55 -14.76
N ALA A 774 -0.23 -17.74 -15.35
CA ALA A 774 0.81 -18.00 -16.34
C ALA A 774 0.39 -17.70 -17.79
N ARG A 775 -0.82 -17.21 -18.05
CA ARG A 775 -1.24 -16.81 -19.41
C ARG A 775 -0.39 -15.63 -19.93
N LYS A 776 0.10 -15.73 -21.17
CA LYS A 776 0.99 -14.72 -21.79
C LYS A 776 0.62 -14.44 -23.26
N LYS A 777 -0.67 -14.43 -23.61
CA LYS A 777 -1.06 -14.12 -25.01
C LYS A 777 -0.58 -12.71 -25.38
N PRO A 778 0.17 -12.50 -26.47
CA PRO A 778 0.72 -11.19 -26.80
C PRO A 778 -0.35 -10.11 -26.95
N HIS A 779 -0.03 -8.88 -26.57
CA HIS A 779 -0.96 -7.75 -26.71
C HIS A 779 -1.40 -7.45 -28.15
N THR A 780 -0.63 -7.89 -29.15
CA THR A 780 -0.96 -7.76 -30.59
C THR A 780 -2.00 -8.76 -31.07
N GLU A 781 -2.36 -9.75 -30.25
CA GLU A 781 -3.25 -10.86 -30.62
C GLU A 781 -4.58 -10.86 -29.85
N GLN A 782 -4.81 -9.82 -29.04
CA GLN A 782 -6.02 -9.65 -28.24
C GLN A 782 -6.47 -8.18 -28.24
N ASP A 783 -7.64 -7.92 -27.68
CA ASP A 783 -8.14 -6.55 -27.54
C ASP A 783 -7.38 -5.74 -26.48
N TRP A 784 -7.78 -4.48 -26.30
CA TRP A 784 -7.14 -3.55 -25.38
C TRP A 784 -7.34 -3.90 -23.89
N VAL A 785 -8.33 -4.74 -23.56
CA VAL A 785 -8.60 -5.23 -22.20
C VAL A 785 -7.57 -6.30 -21.80
N ALA A 786 -7.02 -6.99 -22.81
CA ALA A 786 -5.94 -7.97 -22.66
C ALA A 786 -6.25 -9.09 -21.65
N SER A 787 -7.47 -9.63 -21.75
CA SER A 787 -8.02 -10.60 -20.77
C SER A 787 -7.29 -11.96 -20.74
N GLU A 788 -6.45 -12.25 -21.74
CA GLU A 788 -5.64 -13.47 -21.87
C GLU A 788 -4.15 -13.25 -21.51
N TRP A 789 -3.82 -12.11 -20.89
CA TRP A 789 -2.54 -11.91 -20.20
C TRP A 789 -2.74 -11.96 -18.68
N ALA A 790 -2.04 -12.90 -18.04
CA ALA A 790 -2.17 -13.20 -16.62
C ALA A 790 -3.63 -13.45 -16.20
N TRP A 791 -3.94 -13.29 -14.91
CA TRP A 791 -5.32 -13.35 -14.41
C TRP A 791 -5.56 -12.24 -13.38
N ALA A 792 -6.64 -11.48 -13.53
CA ALA A 792 -6.98 -10.41 -12.59
C ALA A 792 -8.00 -10.88 -11.56
N TRP A 793 -7.82 -10.59 -10.27
CA TRP A 793 -8.91 -10.81 -9.32
C TRP A 793 -9.85 -9.59 -9.27
N PRO A 794 -11.15 -9.77 -9.02
CA PRO A 794 -11.85 -11.06 -8.95
C PRO A 794 -12.28 -11.56 -10.35
N LEU A 795 -12.22 -12.88 -10.58
CA LEU A 795 -12.75 -13.57 -11.78
C LEU A 795 -12.39 -12.95 -13.14
N ASN A 796 -11.15 -12.50 -13.27
CA ASN A 796 -10.58 -11.87 -14.46
C ASN A 796 -11.21 -10.52 -14.86
N ARG A 797 -11.98 -9.87 -13.97
CA ARG A 797 -12.57 -8.54 -14.18
C ARG A 797 -11.48 -7.47 -14.20
N ARG A 798 -11.33 -6.76 -15.31
CA ARG A 798 -10.24 -5.77 -15.49
C ARG A 798 -10.64 -4.39 -14.96
N ILE A 799 -11.89 -3.96 -15.10
CA ILE A 799 -12.45 -2.74 -14.50
C ILE A 799 -13.47 -3.11 -13.43
N LEU A 800 -13.24 -2.68 -12.19
CA LEU A 800 -14.18 -2.88 -11.09
C LEU A 800 -15.41 -1.97 -11.26
N TYR A 801 -16.54 -2.41 -10.71
CA TYR A 801 -17.80 -1.65 -10.72
C TYR A 801 -18.34 -1.36 -12.13
N ASN A 802 -17.93 -2.15 -13.12
CA ASN A 802 -18.23 -1.87 -14.52
C ASN A 802 -19.73 -1.93 -14.87
N ARG A 803 -20.60 -2.49 -14.00
CA ARG A 803 -22.06 -2.30 -14.09
C ARG A 803 -22.44 -0.82 -14.15
N ALA A 804 -21.70 0.07 -13.50
CA ALA A 804 -21.91 1.51 -13.54
C ALA A 804 -21.54 2.17 -14.89
N SER A 805 -21.01 1.42 -15.85
CA SER A 805 -20.78 1.91 -17.23
C SER A 805 -22.01 1.90 -18.13
N ALA A 806 -23.06 1.19 -17.71
CA ALA A 806 -24.37 1.22 -18.32
C ALA A 806 -25.33 2.05 -17.47
N ASP A 807 -26.34 2.60 -18.10
CA ASP A 807 -27.47 3.29 -17.49
C ASP A 807 -28.39 2.31 -16.72
N PRO A 808 -29.43 2.81 -16.01
CA PRO A 808 -30.35 1.96 -15.26
C PRO A 808 -31.12 0.95 -16.12
N ASP A 809 -31.32 1.21 -17.41
CA ASP A 809 -32.02 0.33 -18.35
C ASP A 809 -31.08 -0.72 -18.96
N GLY A 810 -29.76 -0.60 -18.72
CA GLY A 810 -28.73 -1.54 -19.14
C GLY A 810 -28.07 -1.22 -20.47
N SER A 811 -28.33 -0.04 -21.04
CA SER A 811 -27.62 0.46 -22.21
C SER A 811 -26.34 1.20 -21.80
N PRO A 812 -25.25 1.18 -22.58
CA PRO A 812 -24.09 2.02 -22.29
C PRO A 812 -24.48 3.51 -22.22
N TRP A 813 -23.92 4.27 -21.26
CA TRP A 813 -24.15 5.72 -21.16
C TRP A 813 -23.82 6.46 -22.46
N SER A 814 -22.84 5.97 -23.21
CA SER A 814 -22.54 6.36 -24.57
C SER A 814 -21.87 5.21 -25.33
N SER A 815 -21.95 5.24 -26.66
CA SER A 815 -21.19 4.31 -27.50
C SER A 815 -19.68 4.51 -27.38
N ARG A 816 -19.22 5.73 -27.09
CA ARG A 816 -17.79 6.06 -26.93
C ARG A 816 -17.17 5.42 -25.69
N LYS A 817 -17.95 5.27 -24.62
CA LYS A 817 -17.49 4.73 -23.32
C LYS A 817 -18.18 3.41 -22.97
N ALA A 818 -18.64 2.67 -23.98
CA ALA A 818 -19.25 1.36 -23.78
C ALA A 818 -18.24 0.36 -23.20
N LEU A 819 -18.67 -0.42 -22.21
CA LEU A 819 -17.84 -1.43 -21.56
C LEU A 819 -18.64 -2.70 -21.30
N VAL A 820 -19.73 -2.62 -20.53
CA VAL A 820 -20.71 -3.71 -20.39
C VAL A 820 -22.12 -3.19 -20.63
N TRP A 821 -23.01 -4.08 -21.09
CA TRP A 821 -24.42 -3.80 -21.37
C TRP A 821 -25.27 -5.05 -21.19
N TRP A 822 -26.58 -4.85 -21.04
CA TRP A 822 -27.55 -5.94 -20.99
C TRP A 822 -27.90 -6.40 -22.42
N ASP A 823 -27.71 -7.68 -22.71
CA ASP A 823 -28.17 -8.30 -23.95
C ASP A 823 -29.51 -9.00 -23.68
N GLU A 824 -30.61 -8.34 -24.06
CA GLU A 824 -31.97 -8.84 -23.89
C GLU A 824 -32.19 -10.18 -24.60
N SER A 825 -31.53 -10.40 -25.75
CA SER A 825 -31.69 -11.64 -26.52
C SER A 825 -30.98 -12.83 -25.86
N ALA A 826 -29.88 -12.57 -25.17
CA ALA A 826 -29.12 -13.56 -24.43
C ALA A 826 -29.54 -13.69 -22.96
N GLY A 827 -30.35 -12.75 -22.45
CA GLY A 827 -30.78 -12.69 -21.05
C GLY A 827 -29.62 -12.53 -20.07
N ARG A 828 -28.57 -11.78 -20.45
CA ARG A 828 -27.37 -11.60 -19.60
C ARG A 828 -26.60 -10.31 -19.89
N TRP A 829 -25.83 -9.87 -18.91
CA TRP A 829 -24.78 -8.86 -19.06
C TRP A 829 -23.61 -9.41 -19.89
N THR A 830 -23.16 -8.62 -20.86
CA THR A 830 -22.03 -8.92 -21.74
C THR A 830 -21.26 -7.64 -22.03
N GLY A 831 -20.10 -7.74 -22.68
CA GLY A 831 -19.32 -6.54 -22.99
C GLY A 831 -17.90 -6.82 -23.46
N HIS A 832 -17.07 -5.79 -23.36
CA HIS A 832 -15.62 -5.85 -23.57
C HIS A 832 -14.86 -6.42 -22.35
N ASP A 833 -15.47 -6.40 -21.16
CA ASP A 833 -14.90 -6.95 -19.93
C ASP A 833 -15.89 -7.93 -19.28
N VAL A 834 -15.40 -8.72 -18.32
CA VAL A 834 -16.24 -9.58 -17.48
C VAL A 834 -17.12 -8.68 -16.60
N PRO A 835 -18.46 -8.83 -16.59
CA PRO A 835 -19.31 -8.02 -15.73
C PRO A 835 -18.96 -8.19 -14.24
N ASP A 836 -18.70 -7.09 -13.55
CA ASP A 836 -18.63 -6.98 -12.09
C ASP A 836 -20.04 -6.92 -11.51
N PHE A 837 -20.82 -7.94 -11.86
CA PHE A 837 -22.24 -8.03 -11.53
C PHE A 837 -22.73 -9.48 -11.65
N ILE A 838 -23.97 -9.73 -11.24
CA ILE A 838 -24.63 -11.02 -11.42
C ILE A 838 -25.10 -11.10 -12.87
N ALA A 839 -24.47 -11.99 -13.65
CA ALA A 839 -24.51 -11.95 -15.11
C ALA A 839 -25.93 -12.10 -15.68
N ASP A 840 -26.79 -12.91 -15.08
CA ASP A 840 -28.15 -13.20 -15.53
C ASP A 840 -29.24 -12.33 -14.86
N ARG A 841 -28.83 -11.31 -14.08
CA ARG A 841 -29.76 -10.42 -13.38
C ARG A 841 -30.18 -9.24 -14.26
N PRO A 842 -31.45 -9.17 -14.72
CA PRO A 842 -31.87 -8.10 -15.62
C PRO A 842 -31.90 -6.74 -14.91
N PRO A 843 -31.76 -5.61 -15.64
CA PRO A 843 -31.84 -4.26 -15.07
C PRO A 843 -33.16 -3.99 -14.31
N SER A 844 -34.25 -4.63 -14.74
CA SER A 844 -35.58 -4.56 -14.12
C SER A 844 -35.71 -5.34 -12.80
N PHE A 845 -34.75 -6.20 -12.45
CA PHE A 845 -34.81 -7.02 -11.23
C PHE A 845 -34.86 -6.15 -9.97
N ARG A 846 -35.80 -6.46 -9.07
CA ARG A 846 -35.89 -5.89 -7.73
C ARG A 846 -35.94 -7.05 -6.72
N PRO A 847 -35.15 -6.98 -5.64
CA PRO A 847 -35.12 -8.04 -4.64
C PRO A 847 -36.46 -8.11 -3.88
N GLU A 848 -36.86 -9.32 -3.50
CA GLU A 848 -38.00 -9.53 -2.61
C GLU A 848 -37.70 -8.99 -1.19
N PRO A 849 -38.71 -8.56 -0.43
CA PRO A 849 -38.52 -8.15 0.96
C PRO A 849 -37.84 -9.25 1.80
N GLY A 850 -36.78 -8.89 2.52
CA GLY A 850 -36.00 -9.81 3.35
C GLY A 850 -34.97 -10.65 2.60
N ALA A 851 -34.75 -10.42 1.29
CA ALA A 851 -33.60 -10.98 0.59
C ALA A 851 -32.28 -10.56 1.26
N THR A 852 -31.28 -11.44 1.25
CA THR A 852 -29.96 -11.20 1.86
C THR A 852 -28.83 -11.58 0.91
N GLY A 853 -27.61 -11.15 1.24
CA GLY A 853 -26.40 -11.45 0.48
C GLY A 853 -26.52 -11.01 -0.98
N PRO A 854 -26.00 -11.80 -1.94
CA PRO A 854 -26.12 -11.51 -3.37
C PRO A 854 -27.57 -11.36 -3.85
N ASP A 855 -28.55 -12.04 -3.25
CA ASP A 855 -29.95 -11.99 -3.69
C ASP A 855 -30.62 -10.63 -3.40
N ALA A 856 -30.07 -9.85 -2.47
CA ALA A 856 -30.51 -8.49 -2.16
C ALA A 856 -30.01 -7.42 -3.15
N ILE A 857 -29.13 -7.75 -4.10
CA ILE A 857 -28.62 -6.81 -5.12
C ILE A 857 -29.71 -6.55 -6.17
N SER A 858 -30.18 -5.31 -6.35
CA SER A 858 -31.11 -5.00 -7.45
C SER A 858 -30.40 -4.93 -8.80
N GLY A 859 -31.14 -4.93 -9.91
CA GLY A 859 -30.58 -4.78 -11.27
C GLY A 859 -29.81 -3.47 -11.53
N VAL A 860 -29.85 -2.53 -10.59
CA VAL A 860 -29.26 -1.17 -10.66
C VAL A 860 -28.28 -0.87 -9.52
N ASP A 861 -27.75 -1.89 -8.83
CA ASP A 861 -26.79 -1.74 -7.73
C ASP A 861 -25.36 -2.12 -8.17
N PRO A 862 -24.58 -1.20 -8.78
CA PRO A 862 -23.29 -1.54 -9.36
C PRO A 862 -22.19 -1.88 -8.35
N PHE A 863 -22.34 -1.49 -7.07
CA PHE A 863 -21.32 -1.71 -6.04
C PHE A 863 -21.64 -2.96 -5.23
N ILE A 864 -21.48 -4.13 -5.84
CA ILE A 864 -21.96 -5.44 -5.33
C ILE A 864 -21.35 -5.90 -4.00
N MET A 865 -20.31 -5.23 -3.53
CA MET A 865 -19.72 -5.50 -2.22
C MET A 865 -20.32 -4.61 -1.13
N GLN A 866 -20.78 -3.39 -1.47
CA GLN A 866 -21.32 -2.43 -0.51
C GLN A 866 -22.61 -2.94 0.12
N ALA A 867 -22.78 -2.63 1.40
CA ALA A 867 -23.92 -3.07 2.19
C ALA A 867 -25.26 -2.51 1.69
N ASP A 868 -25.29 -1.43 0.91
CA ASP A 868 -26.49 -0.88 0.27
C ASP A 868 -26.46 -0.98 -1.27
N GLY A 869 -25.35 -1.46 -1.85
CA GLY A 869 -25.15 -1.53 -3.30
C GLY A 869 -24.82 -0.20 -3.99
N LYS A 870 -24.55 0.88 -3.23
CA LYS A 870 -24.30 2.24 -3.73
C LYS A 870 -22.87 2.70 -3.48
N GLY A 871 -22.41 3.66 -4.29
CA GLY A 871 -21.19 4.41 -4.03
C GLY A 871 -21.44 5.48 -2.97
N TRP A 872 -20.58 5.57 -1.97
CA TRP A 872 -20.82 6.44 -0.82
C TRP A 872 -20.18 7.83 -0.98
N LEU A 873 -21.03 8.85 -1.13
CA LEU A 873 -20.65 10.25 -1.00
C LEU A 873 -20.44 10.60 0.47
N TYR A 874 -21.34 10.11 1.33
CA TYR A 874 -21.28 10.20 2.79
C TYR A 874 -21.06 8.80 3.37
N ALA A 875 -20.13 8.63 4.31
CA ALA A 875 -19.82 7.32 4.89
C ALA A 875 -20.48 7.17 6.28
N PRO A 876 -21.63 6.49 6.40
CA PRO A 876 -22.34 6.34 7.69
C PRO A 876 -21.61 5.41 8.68
N ALA A 877 -20.61 4.67 8.22
CA ALA A 877 -19.84 3.73 9.02
C ALA A 877 -18.45 3.50 8.40
N GLY A 878 -17.57 2.82 9.15
CA GLY A 878 -16.29 2.27 8.67
C GLY A 878 -15.08 3.19 8.67
N LEU A 879 -15.22 4.48 9.01
CA LEU A 879 -14.10 5.42 9.19
C LEU A 879 -14.15 6.03 10.59
N LEU A 880 -12.97 6.24 11.20
CA LEU A 880 -12.79 6.70 12.58
C LEU A 880 -12.80 8.21 12.73
N ASP A 881 -12.57 8.92 11.63
CA ASP A 881 -12.23 10.34 11.59
C ASP A 881 -13.25 11.17 10.81
N GLY A 882 -14.44 10.63 10.58
CA GLY A 882 -15.60 11.38 10.09
C GLY A 882 -16.30 10.76 8.86
N PRO A 883 -17.60 11.05 8.66
CA PRO A 883 -18.37 10.55 7.52
C PRO A 883 -18.06 11.31 6.22
N MET A 884 -17.46 12.49 6.32
CA MET A 884 -17.03 13.34 5.20
C MET A 884 -15.63 13.91 5.47
N PRO A 885 -14.77 14.02 4.43
CA PRO A 885 -13.43 14.59 4.57
C PRO A 885 -13.42 16.05 5.03
N THR A 886 -12.71 16.33 6.12
CA THR A 886 -12.52 17.68 6.67
C THR A 886 -11.04 18.05 6.70
N HIS A 887 -10.69 19.29 6.33
CA HIS A 887 -9.30 19.74 6.36
C HIS A 887 -8.80 19.95 7.79
N TYR A 888 -7.74 19.22 8.13
CA TYR A 888 -6.90 19.45 9.30
C TYR A 888 -5.46 19.67 8.86
N GLU A 889 -4.73 20.51 9.59
CA GLU A 889 -3.30 20.68 9.38
C GLU A 889 -2.53 19.42 9.83
N PRO A 890 -1.38 19.12 9.19
CA PRO A 890 -0.47 18.07 9.63
C PRO A 890 -0.06 18.24 11.11
N GLN A 891 0.39 17.15 11.73
CA GLN A 891 0.97 17.14 13.08
C GLN A 891 2.02 18.23 13.24
N ASP A 892 2.95 18.30 12.30
CA ASP A 892 3.93 19.37 12.23
C ASP A 892 3.55 20.32 11.09
N SER A 893 2.89 21.44 11.40
CA SER A 893 2.49 22.46 10.42
C SER A 893 3.00 23.85 10.81
N PRO A 894 3.51 24.63 9.84
CA PRO A 894 3.90 26.02 10.07
C PRO A 894 2.72 26.98 9.81
N VAL A 895 1.47 26.55 9.73
CA VAL A 895 0.33 27.45 9.53
C VAL A 895 -0.86 27.01 10.37
N ALA A 896 -1.65 27.98 10.81
CA ALA A 896 -2.88 27.71 11.54
C ALA A 896 -3.98 27.27 10.56
N ASN A 897 -4.89 26.41 11.02
CA ASN A 897 -6.05 25.97 10.25
C ASN A 897 -6.94 27.20 9.95
N PRO A 898 -7.18 27.52 8.66
CA PRO A 898 -7.96 28.70 8.29
C PRO A 898 -9.48 28.48 8.37
N LEU A 899 -9.94 27.23 8.48
CA LEU A 899 -11.36 26.89 8.51
C LEU A 899 -11.90 26.76 9.94
N TYR A 900 -11.12 26.17 10.85
CA TYR A 900 -11.62 25.72 12.14
C TYR A 900 -10.68 26.07 13.29
N GLY A 901 -11.22 26.20 14.50
CA GLY A 901 -10.43 26.27 15.73
C GLY A 901 -9.69 24.98 16.03
N GLN A 902 -10.16 23.84 15.51
CA GLN A 902 -9.49 22.54 15.57
C GLN A 902 -8.35 22.46 14.54
N GLN A 903 -7.11 22.49 15.04
CA GLN A 903 -5.90 22.55 14.21
C GLN A 903 -5.59 21.24 13.48
N ARG A 904 -5.43 20.15 14.24
CA ARG A 904 -5.00 18.83 13.78
C ARG A 904 -6.17 17.86 13.86
N SER A 905 -6.11 16.72 13.18
CA SER A 905 -7.13 15.68 13.38
C SER A 905 -7.27 15.33 14.87
N PRO A 906 -8.47 15.41 15.46
CA PRO A 906 -8.68 15.20 16.90
C PRO A 906 -8.47 13.74 17.31
N VAL A 907 -8.55 12.81 16.36
CA VAL A 907 -8.47 11.37 16.59
C VAL A 907 -7.14 10.74 16.13
N ARG A 908 -6.20 11.54 15.62
CA ARG A 908 -4.86 11.07 15.21
C ARG A 908 -4.17 10.30 16.33
N GLN A 909 -3.39 9.27 15.97
CA GLN A 909 -2.66 8.47 16.95
C GLN A 909 -1.27 9.05 17.19
N ILE A 910 -0.93 9.23 18.46
CA ILE A 910 0.35 9.79 18.90
C ILE A 910 0.89 9.03 20.10
N PHE A 911 2.21 9.05 20.27
CA PHE A 911 2.92 8.32 21.32
C PHE A 911 3.82 9.26 22.11
N ALA A 912 3.48 9.46 23.38
CA ALA A 912 4.31 10.18 24.34
C ALA A 912 5.54 9.36 24.72
N ARG A 913 6.65 9.57 24.00
CA ARG A 913 7.93 8.93 24.28
C ARG A 913 9.06 9.94 24.14
N GLU A 914 10.09 9.81 24.98
CA GLU A 914 11.27 10.68 24.97
C GLU A 914 11.89 10.81 23.56
N HIS A 915 11.87 9.72 22.79
CA HIS A 915 12.48 9.64 21.47
C HIS A 915 11.51 9.99 20.32
N ASN A 916 10.27 10.41 20.61
CA ASN A 916 9.23 10.74 19.63
C ASN A 916 8.63 12.14 19.84
N ARG A 917 9.43 13.12 20.26
CA ARG A 917 8.99 14.49 20.56
C ARG A 917 8.38 15.16 19.32
N TYR A 918 7.20 15.78 19.43
CA TYR A 918 6.55 16.53 18.35
C TYR A 918 6.94 18.02 18.34
N HIS A 919 6.63 18.77 17.26
CA HIS A 919 6.79 20.23 17.27
C HIS A 919 5.62 20.93 18.00
N PRO A 920 5.89 22.09 18.63
CA PRO A 920 4.82 22.94 19.16
C PRO A 920 3.91 23.43 18.04
N ASP A 921 2.67 23.79 18.40
CA ASP A 921 1.76 24.41 17.44
C ASP A 921 2.30 25.79 17.00
N VAL A 922 1.99 26.20 15.76
CA VAL A 922 2.47 27.50 15.23
C VAL A 922 1.98 28.70 16.04
N THR A 923 0.88 28.56 16.77
CA THR A 923 0.32 29.61 17.64
C THR A 923 0.92 29.62 19.05
N GLU A 924 1.72 28.61 19.41
CA GLU A 924 2.38 28.49 20.71
C GLU A 924 3.79 29.08 20.72
N PRO A 925 4.33 29.48 21.90
CA PRO A 925 5.74 29.86 22.03
C PRO A 925 6.68 28.76 21.52
N GLY A 926 7.60 29.11 20.61
CA GLY A 926 8.52 28.15 19.99
C GLY A 926 7.98 27.50 18.70
N GLY A 927 6.73 27.78 18.31
CA GLY A 927 6.11 27.34 17.05
C GLY A 927 6.82 27.82 15.77
N ASP A 928 7.71 28.82 15.89
CA ASP A 928 8.49 29.40 14.80
C ASP A 928 9.89 28.79 14.64
N VAL A 929 10.31 27.88 15.53
CA VAL A 929 11.66 27.28 15.52
C VAL A 929 11.89 26.34 14.32
N TYR A 930 10.83 25.71 13.82
CA TYR A 930 10.86 24.82 12.66
C TYR A 930 9.96 25.39 11.54
N PRO A 931 10.40 26.43 10.82
CA PRO A 931 9.51 27.22 9.97
C PRO A 931 9.27 26.63 8.57
N TYR A 932 10.04 25.62 8.15
CA TYR A 932 10.04 25.13 6.77
C TYR A 932 9.32 23.80 6.65
N VAL A 933 8.45 23.67 5.65
CA VAL A 933 7.79 22.40 5.34
C VAL A 933 8.81 21.47 4.73
N VAL A 934 8.82 20.21 5.16
CA VAL A 934 9.60 19.13 4.55
C VAL A 934 8.63 18.14 3.92
N THR A 935 8.98 17.64 2.73
CA THR A 935 8.29 16.52 2.11
C THR A 935 9.28 15.46 1.66
N THR A 936 8.99 14.19 1.96
CA THR A 936 9.82 13.06 1.55
C THR A 936 9.29 12.39 0.28
N TYR A 937 10.16 12.04 -0.67
CA TYR A 937 9.73 11.46 -1.96
C TYR A 937 10.74 10.47 -2.54
N ARG A 938 10.46 10.02 -3.78
CA ARG A 938 11.26 9.05 -4.54
C ARG A 938 11.85 9.67 -5.81
N LEU A 939 12.96 9.12 -6.24
CA LEU A 939 13.63 9.32 -7.52
C LEU A 939 13.45 8.07 -8.39
N THR A 940 13.58 8.24 -9.71
CA THR A 940 13.36 7.16 -10.67
C THR A 940 14.38 6.02 -10.53
N GLU A 941 15.58 6.33 -10.08
CA GLU A 941 16.76 5.47 -10.10
C GLU A 941 16.83 4.56 -8.86
N HIS A 942 16.31 5.01 -7.73
CA HIS A 942 16.31 4.25 -6.48
C HIS A 942 14.92 3.73 -6.13
N PHE A 943 14.91 2.66 -5.34
CA PHE A 943 13.70 1.98 -4.90
C PHE A 943 13.64 1.97 -3.37
N THR A 944 12.52 2.41 -2.83
CA THR A 944 12.18 2.44 -1.39
C THR A 944 13.28 3.07 -0.53
N GLY A 945 13.66 2.52 0.62
CA GLY A 945 14.81 2.98 1.42
C GLY A 945 16.18 2.62 0.81
N GLY A 946 16.22 2.25 -0.48
CA GLY A 946 17.44 1.95 -1.22
C GLY A 946 18.04 0.57 -0.96
N GLY A 947 17.42 -0.27 -0.14
CA GLY A 947 17.94 -1.58 0.28
C GLY A 947 18.33 -2.53 -0.86
N MET A 948 17.70 -2.40 -2.04
CA MET A 948 18.09 -3.13 -3.25
C MET A 948 18.99 -2.30 -4.19
N THR A 949 18.70 -1.00 -4.33
CA THR A 949 19.22 -0.19 -5.45
C THR A 949 20.50 0.57 -5.12
N ARG A 950 20.79 0.86 -3.85
CA ARG A 950 22.08 1.43 -3.43
C ARG A 950 23.25 0.45 -3.60
N TRP A 951 22.95 -0.83 -3.77
CA TRP A 951 23.90 -1.90 -4.02
C TRP A 951 24.08 -2.21 -5.52
N SER A 952 23.32 -1.55 -6.39
CA SER A 952 23.56 -1.60 -7.83
C SER A 952 24.56 -0.50 -8.20
N PRO A 953 25.73 -0.83 -8.77
CA PRO A 953 26.69 0.20 -9.15
C PRO A 953 26.15 1.11 -10.27
N TYR A 954 25.30 0.59 -11.16
CA TYR A 954 24.69 1.40 -12.23
C TYR A 954 23.71 2.44 -11.67
N LEU A 955 22.86 2.04 -10.72
CA LEU A 955 21.88 2.95 -10.13
C LEU A 955 22.54 3.93 -9.16
N ALA A 956 23.53 3.47 -8.39
CA ALA A 956 24.35 4.31 -7.53
C ALA A 956 25.14 5.37 -8.33
N GLU A 957 25.62 5.05 -9.53
CA GLU A 957 26.25 6.04 -10.42
C GLU A 957 25.27 7.15 -10.84
N LEU A 958 24.00 6.79 -11.11
CA LEU A 958 22.99 7.76 -11.53
C LEU A 958 22.55 8.70 -10.39
N GLN A 959 22.52 8.22 -9.15
CA GLN A 959 22.15 9.00 -7.95
C GLN A 959 23.10 8.68 -6.77
N PRO A 960 24.29 9.32 -6.70
CA PRO A 960 25.37 8.88 -5.82
C PRO A 960 25.35 9.46 -4.39
N GLU A 961 24.59 10.53 -4.14
CA GLU A 961 24.63 11.24 -2.85
C GLU A 961 23.22 11.64 -2.40
N PHE A 962 22.96 11.57 -1.09
CA PHE A 962 21.76 12.12 -0.48
C PHE A 962 21.76 13.66 -0.57
N PHE A 963 20.64 14.24 -1.02
CA PHE A 963 20.50 15.68 -1.23
C PHE A 963 19.16 16.23 -0.76
N CYS A 964 19.08 17.55 -0.56
CA CYS A 964 17.86 18.28 -0.33
C CYS A 964 17.58 19.28 -1.46
N GLU A 965 16.34 19.33 -1.95
CA GLU A 965 15.88 20.34 -2.90
C GLU A 965 15.38 21.57 -2.15
N VAL A 966 15.91 22.74 -2.50
CA VAL A 966 15.50 24.03 -1.91
C VAL A 966 15.32 25.09 -2.99
N SER A 967 14.44 26.05 -2.73
CA SER A 967 14.22 27.19 -3.63
C SER A 967 15.42 28.15 -3.62
N PRO A 968 15.64 28.94 -4.69
CA PRO A 968 16.63 30.02 -4.68
C PRO A 968 16.41 31.02 -3.53
N GLU A 969 15.17 31.33 -3.19
CA GLU A 969 14.80 32.24 -2.09
C GLU A 969 15.18 31.66 -0.72
N LEU A 970 14.87 30.38 -0.47
CA LEU A 970 15.26 29.71 0.78
C LEU A 970 16.79 29.62 0.89
N ALA A 971 17.46 29.32 -0.22
CA ALA A 971 18.92 29.27 -0.26
C ALA A 971 19.54 30.63 0.07
N ALA A 972 18.99 31.72 -0.47
CA ALA A 972 19.42 33.07 -0.13
C ALA A 972 19.14 33.44 1.33
N GLU A 973 17.96 33.07 1.85
CA GLU A 973 17.55 33.34 3.23
C GLU A 973 18.46 32.64 4.25
N ARG A 974 18.82 31.38 4.00
CA ARG A 974 19.61 30.55 4.92
C ARG A 974 21.09 30.47 4.58
N GLY A 975 21.54 31.16 3.52
CA GLY A 975 22.94 31.11 3.08
C GLY A 975 23.38 29.72 2.61
N LEU A 976 22.50 28.99 1.93
CA LEU A 976 22.78 27.66 1.39
C LEU A 976 23.44 27.77 0.01
N GLU A 977 24.54 27.05 -0.18
CA GLU A 977 25.25 27.02 -1.46
C GLU A 977 24.86 25.79 -2.27
N HIS A 978 24.55 25.95 -3.55
CA HIS A 978 24.30 24.82 -4.45
C HIS A 978 25.52 23.88 -4.49
N ALA A 979 25.28 22.57 -4.39
CA ALA A 979 26.27 21.50 -4.19
C ALA A 979 27.08 21.57 -2.86
N GLY A 980 26.80 22.56 -2.02
CA GLY A 980 27.27 22.63 -0.63
C GLY A 980 26.56 21.61 0.26
N TRP A 981 26.78 21.73 1.57
CA TRP A 981 26.14 20.89 2.59
C TRP A 981 25.11 21.70 3.35
N ALA A 982 24.02 21.04 3.76
CA ALA A 982 23.07 21.55 4.73
C ALA A 982 22.81 20.53 5.83
N THR A 983 22.50 21.05 7.01
CA THR A 983 21.98 20.27 8.14
C THR A 983 20.51 20.60 8.31
N VAL A 984 19.64 19.59 8.16
CA VAL A 984 18.20 19.67 8.39
C VAL A 984 17.89 19.11 9.77
N VAL A 985 17.06 19.81 10.55
CA VAL A 985 16.90 19.56 12.00
C VAL A 985 15.42 19.56 12.37
N THR A 986 15.00 18.55 13.13
CA THR A 986 13.73 18.51 13.85
C THR A 986 14.00 18.29 15.34
N ALA A 987 12.96 18.28 16.20
CA ALA A 987 13.21 17.95 17.61
C ALA A 987 13.59 16.45 17.82
N ARG A 988 13.50 15.61 16.78
CA ARG A 988 13.83 14.17 16.86
C ARG A 988 15.30 13.95 16.58
N SER A 989 15.79 14.47 15.47
CA SER A 989 17.15 14.27 14.99
C SER A 989 17.56 15.36 13.99
N ALA A 990 18.78 15.23 13.47
CA ALA A 990 19.25 16.01 12.33
C ALA A 990 19.89 15.09 11.29
N VAL A 991 19.86 15.53 10.03
CA VAL A 991 20.53 14.84 8.91
C VAL A 991 21.41 15.83 8.14
N GLU A 992 22.47 15.35 7.51
CA GLU A 992 23.20 16.12 6.51
C GLU A 992 22.85 15.70 5.08
N ALA A 993 22.70 16.68 4.19
CA ALA A 993 22.39 16.46 2.78
C ALA A 993 23.15 17.45 1.89
N ARG A 994 23.42 17.07 0.65
CA ARG A 994 23.86 18.00 -0.40
C ARG A 994 22.76 18.96 -0.77
N VAL A 995 23.09 20.22 -1.07
CA VAL A 995 22.08 21.20 -1.44
C VAL A 995 21.87 21.24 -2.95
N LEU A 996 20.64 20.99 -3.40
CA LEU A 996 20.19 21.25 -4.76
C LEU A 996 19.30 22.50 -4.78
N VAL A 997 19.91 23.66 -5.03
CA VAL A 997 19.15 24.90 -5.27
C VAL A 997 18.47 24.82 -6.63
N THR A 998 17.14 24.93 -6.67
CA THR A 998 16.32 24.72 -7.87
C THR A 998 14.99 25.45 -7.81
N GLU A 999 14.55 26.04 -8.93
CA GLU A 999 13.21 26.63 -9.08
C GLU A 999 12.08 25.59 -9.05
N ARG A 1000 12.42 24.29 -9.12
CA ARG A 1000 11.44 23.20 -9.04
C ARG A 1000 10.80 23.07 -7.66
N MET A 1001 11.38 23.67 -6.62
CA MET A 1001 10.83 23.69 -5.26
C MET A 1001 10.33 25.10 -4.95
N SER A 1002 9.19 25.48 -5.50
CA SER A 1002 8.70 26.85 -5.36
C SER A 1002 8.14 27.12 -3.96
N PRO A 1003 8.45 28.26 -3.34
CA PRO A 1003 7.73 28.74 -2.16
C PRO A 1003 6.26 29.01 -2.52
N VAL A 1004 5.37 28.82 -1.54
CA VAL A 1004 3.94 29.12 -1.68
C VAL A 1004 3.52 30.21 -0.70
N ARG A 1005 2.45 30.94 -1.01
CA ARG A 1005 1.86 31.92 -0.09
C ARG A 1005 0.72 31.25 0.67
N ALA A 1006 0.84 31.13 1.98
CA ALA A 1006 -0.21 30.58 2.84
C ALA A 1006 -0.15 31.24 4.22
N GLY A 1007 -1.30 31.39 4.89
CA GLY A 1007 -1.38 32.02 6.22
C GLY A 1007 -0.75 33.43 6.28
N GLY A 1008 -0.92 34.23 5.22
CA GLY A 1008 -0.37 35.58 5.11
C GLY A 1008 1.16 35.69 4.94
N ARG A 1009 1.88 34.56 4.81
CA ARG A 1009 3.35 34.53 4.71
C ARG A 1009 3.84 33.66 3.55
N THR A 1010 5.14 33.76 3.26
CA THR A 1010 5.82 32.85 2.33
C THR A 1010 6.20 31.60 3.10
N ILE A 1011 5.76 30.44 2.62
CA ILE A 1011 6.12 29.12 3.14
C ILE A 1011 7.14 28.50 2.19
N HIS A 1012 8.35 28.28 2.70
CA HIS A 1012 9.38 27.53 1.97
C HIS A 1012 9.22 26.04 2.22
N GLN A 1013 9.55 25.25 1.20
CA GLN A 1013 9.46 23.80 1.22
C GLN A 1013 10.86 23.20 0.97
N ILE A 1014 11.16 22.10 1.65
CA ILE A 1014 12.40 21.33 1.54
C ILE A 1014 12.04 19.95 1.03
N GLY A 1015 12.67 19.56 -0.07
CA GLY A 1015 12.47 18.25 -0.67
C GLY A 1015 13.54 17.26 -0.23
N LEU A 1016 13.16 16.11 0.32
CA LEU A 1016 14.09 15.05 0.71
C LEU A 1016 13.76 13.71 0.03
N PRO A 1017 14.61 13.20 -0.87
CA PRO A 1017 14.48 11.84 -1.37
C PRO A 1017 14.92 10.84 -0.28
N TYR A 1018 14.08 9.87 0.08
CA TYR A 1018 14.30 9.02 1.26
C TYR A 1018 15.09 7.71 1.02
N HIS A 1019 15.89 7.66 -0.04
CA HIS A 1019 16.53 6.43 -0.51
C HIS A 1019 17.79 6.02 0.24
N TRP A 1020 18.34 6.88 1.10
CA TRP A 1020 19.67 6.73 1.65
C TRP A 1020 19.69 6.19 3.07
N GLY A 1021 20.79 5.49 3.33
CA GLY A 1021 21.22 4.98 4.62
C GLY A 1021 22.74 4.78 4.57
N ARG A 1022 23.32 4.23 5.64
CA ARG A 1022 24.78 4.16 5.79
C ARG A 1022 25.45 3.10 4.91
N ASN A 1023 24.69 2.16 4.35
CA ASN A 1023 25.25 0.99 3.66
C ASN A 1023 25.11 1.09 2.12
N GLY A 1024 25.85 0.26 1.38
CA GLY A 1024 25.83 0.22 -0.10
C GLY A 1024 26.85 1.16 -0.77
N TYR A 1025 26.79 1.24 -2.10
CA TYR A 1025 27.69 2.07 -2.91
C TYR A 1025 27.39 3.57 -2.82
N SER A 1026 26.11 3.91 -2.63
CA SER A 1026 25.61 5.28 -2.47
C SER A 1026 25.11 5.45 -1.03
N THR A 1027 25.80 6.25 -0.21
CA THR A 1027 25.57 6.33 1.25
C THR A 1027 25.10 7.71 1.69
N GLY A 1028 24.33 7.79 2.77
CA GLY A 1028 23.86 9.04 3.37
C GLY A 1028 23.12 8.82 4.69
N ASP A 1029 22.64 9.90 5.31
CA ASP A 1029 21.70 9.80 6.43
C ASP A 1029 20.30 9.40 5.91
N SER A 1030 19.49 8.74 6.76
CA SER A 1030 18.08 8.43 6.43
C SER A 1030 17.20 9.67 6.63
N ALA A 1031 16.36 10.01 5.66
CA ALA A 1031 15.40 11.12 5.83
C ALA A 1031 14.40 10.85 6.97
N ASN A 1032 14.14 9.58 7.28
CA ASN A 1032 13.24 9.17 8.36
C ASN A 1032 13.87 9.30 9.77
N GLU A 1033 15.11 9.78 9.89
CA GLU A 1033 15.64 10.28 11.18
C GLU A 1033 14.85 11.51 11.66
N LEU A 1034 14.30 12.30 10.73
CA LEU A 1034 13.62 13.56 11.02
C LEU A 1034 12.16 13.38 11.45
N THR A 1035 11.54 12.25 11.08
CA THR A 1035 10.08 12.06 11.14
C THR A 1035 9.62 11.59 12.51
N SER A 1036 8.45 12.08 12.94
CA SER A 1036 7.75 11.57 14.12
C SER A 1036 6.87 10.37 13.78
N ILE A 1037 6.55 9.57 14.79
CA ILE A 1037 5.48 8.57 14.71
C ILE A 1037 4.17 9.28 15.09
N ALA A 1038 3.50 9.87 14.10
CA ALA A 1038 2.12 10.33 14.16
C ALA A 1038 1.35 9.60 13.08
N LEU A 1039 0.23 8.96 13.43
CA LEU A 1039 -0.42 7.98 12.55
C LEU A 1039 -1.86 8.33 12.21
N ASP A 1040 -2.25 7.95 10.99
CA ASP A 1040 -3.64 7.87 10.55
C ASP A 1040 -4.45 6.97 11.50
N PRO A 1041 -5.61 7.43 12.02
CA PRO A 1041 -6.40 6.69 13.01
C PRO A 1041 -7.02 5.42 12.45
N ASN A 1042 -7.37 5.42 11.16
CA ASN A 1042 -8.06 4.31 10.51
C ASN A 1042 -7.11 3.11 10.33
N VAL A 1043 -5.83 3.42 10.03
CA VAL A 1043 -4.94 2.44 9.41
C VAL A 1043 -3.47 2.57 9.82
N HIS A 1044 -3.15 3.37 10.84
CA HIS A 1044 -1.82 3.43 11.45
C HIS A 1044 -0.67 3.83 10.50
N ILE A 1045 -0.96 4.49 9.38
CA ILE A 1045 0.09 4.97 8.46
C ILE A 1045 0.72 6.23 9.04
N GLN A 1046 2.05 6.26 9.01
CA GLN A 1046 2.90 7.40 9.36
C GLN A 1046 2.63 8.67 8.53
N GLU A 1047 2.73 9.83 9.17
CA GLU A 1047 2.82 11.13 8.52
C GLU A 1047 4.28 11.50 8.20
N VAL A 1048 4.67 11.32 6.94
CA VAL A 1048 6.05 11.58 6.46
C VAL A 1048 6.10 12.40 5.18
N LYS A 1049 4.95 12.86 4.69
CA LYS A 1049 4.83 13.72 3.49
C LYS A 1049 4.71 15.20 3.81
N ALA A 1050 4.29 15.53 5.02
CA ALA A 1050 4.23 16.88 5.53
C ALA A 1050 4.74 16.87 6.98
N LEU A 1051 5.87 17.52 7.20
CA LEU A 1051 6.39 17.85 8.52
C LEU A 1051 7.09 19.20 8.45
N THR A 1052 7.59 19.71 9.58
CA THR A 1052 8.41 20.92 9.59
C THR A 1052 9.85 20.64 10.02
N ALA A 1053 10.76 21.53 9.64
CA ALA A 1053 12.16 21.49 10.07
C ALA A 1053 12.79 22.88 10.04
N ASP A 1054 13.96 22.98 10.66
CA ASP A 1054 14.94 24.03 10.36
C ASP A 1054 16.02 23.51 9.40
N ILE A 1055 16.66 24.41 8.67
CA ILE A 1055 17.79 24.13 7.78
C ILE A 1055 18.87 25.21 7.93
N ARG A 1056 20.13 24.76 7.94
CA ARG A 1056 21.32 25.61 8.10
C ARG A 1056 22.46 25.12 7.23
N PRO A 1057 23.38 26.01 6.81
CA PRO A 1057 24.51 25.64 5.99
C PRO A 1057 25.53 24.81 6.78
N GLY A 1058 26.24 23.93 6.07
CA GLY A 1058 27.28 23.09 6.62
C GLY A 1058 26.84 21.68 6.96
N ARG A 1059 27.84 20.85 7.29
CA ARG A 1059 27.67 19.45 7.69
C ARG A 1059 27.09 19.33 9.08
N ARG A 1060 26.40 18.21 9.33
CA ARG A 1060 25.77 17.92 10.61
C ARG A 1060 26.86 17.61 11.65
N PRO A 1061 26.76 18.12 12.89
CA PRO A 1061 27.62 17.68 13.98
C PRO A 1061 27.54 16.17 14.20
N ARG A 1062 28.64 15.55 14.62
CA ARG A 1062 28.77 14.09 14.76
C ARG A 1062 28.94 13.73 16.24
N GLY A 1063 28.63 12.48 16.57
CA GLY A 1063 28.75 11.98 17.94
C GLY A 1063 27.92 12.78 18.95
N GLN A 1064 28.49 13.06 20.12
CA GLN A 1064 27.86 13.83 21.21
C GLN A 1064 27.48 15.26 20.82
N ASP A 1065 28.12 15.86 19.80
CA ASP A 1065 27.78 17.20 19.32
C ASP A 1065 26.39 17.23 18.65
N LEU A 1066 25.96 16.12 18.06
CA LEU A 1066 24.59 15.98 17.56
C LEU A 1066 23.59 16.09 18.72
N LEU A 1067 23.85 15.40 19.84
CA LEU A 1067 22.92 15.38 20.97
C LEU A 1067 22.77 16.75 21.61
N ARG A 1068 23.90 17.46 21.82
CA ARG A 1068 23.90 18.85 22.32
C ARG A 1068 23.06 19.75 21.44
N LEU A 1069 23.21 19.57 20.13
CA LEU A 1069 22.51 20.38 19.16
C LEU A 1069 20.99 20.15 19.18
N LEU A 1070 20.55 18.90 19.34
CA LEU A 1070 19.13 18.60 19.47
C LEU A 1070 18.54 19.20 20.75
N GLU A 1071 19.30 19.18 21.83
CA GLU A 1071 18.89 19.81 23.10
C GLU A 1071 18.72 21.32 22.95
N GLU A 1072 19.68 22.01 22.29
CA GLU A 1072 19.56 23.45 22.00
C GLU A 1072 18.28 23.79 21.21
N TYR A 1073 17.91 22.95 20.23
CA TYR A 1073 16.67 23.15 19.48
C TYR A 1073 15.41 22.89 20.33
N ARG A 1074 15.42 21.86 21.17
CA ARG A 1074 14.31 21.55 22.08
C ARG A 1074 14.10 22.62 23.15
N GLU A 1075 15.18 23.14 23.73
CA GLU A 1075 15.13 24.26 24.67
C GLU A 1075 14.56 25.51 24.02
N ARG A 1076 14.99 25.83 22.79
CA ARG A 1076 14.49 26.97 22.01
C ARG A 1076 13.00 26.84 21.66
N SER A 1077 12.55 25.65 21.29
CA SER A 1077 11.15 25.40 20.94
C SER A 1077 10.25 25.09 22.13
N GLY A 1078 10.80 25.00 23.35
CA GLY A 1078 10.05 24.56 24.53
C GLY A 1078 9.48 23.14 24.40
N THR A 1079 10.10 22.29 23.57
CA THR A 1079 9.56 20.95 23.27
C THR A 1079 9.70 20.02 24.47
N GLY A 1080 8.55 19.67 25.06
CA GLY A 1080 8.38 18.76 26.18
C GLY A 1080 7.77 17.42 25.78
N GLU A 1081 7.31 16.64 26.76
CA GLU A 1081 6.69 15.33 26.49
C GLU A 1081 5.28 15.49 25.98
N GLU A 1082 4.54 16.51 26.43
CA GLU A 1082 3.14 16.75 26.05
C GLU A 1082 2.98 17.69 24.85
N THR A 1083 4.08 18.21 24.31
CA THR A 1083 4.05 19.15 23.17
C THR A 1083 3.38 18.51 21.95
N GLY A 1084 2.46 19.22 21.31
CA GLY A 1084 1.80 18.80 20.07
C GLY A 1084 0.72 17.72 20.26
N MET A 1085 0.33 17.43 21.50
CA MET A 1085 -0.62 16.37 21.86
C MET A 1085 -2.06 16.84 22.08
N GLU A 1086 -2.34 18.12 21.93
CA GLU A 1086 -3.61 18.73 22.26
C GLU A 1086 -4.76 18.29 21.32
N VAL A 1087 -5.97 18.27 21.88
CA VAL A 1087 -7.28 18.11 21.22
C VAL A 1087 -8.19 19.20 21.78
N ARG A 1088 -8.82 19.99 20.92
CA ARG A 1088 -9.83 20.97 21.34
C ARG A 1088 -11.19 20.30 21.18
N GLY A 1089 -12.05 20.48 22.19
CA GLY A 1089 -13.40 19.90 22.23
C GLY A 1089 -14.47 20.96 22.09
#